data_AF-A0AAW7AX13-F1
#
_entry.id   AF-A0AAW7AX13-F1
#
_cell.length_a   1.000
_cell.length_b   1.000
_cell.length_c   1.000
_cell.angle_alpha   90.00
_cell.angle_beta   90.00
_cell.angle_gamma   90.00
#
_symmetry.space_group_name_H-M   'P 1'
#
loop_
_entity.id
_entity.type
_entity.pdbx_description
1 polymer ?
#
loop_
_entity_poly.entity_id
_entity_poly.type
_entity_poly.pdbx_seq_one_letter_code
_entity_poly.pdbx_strand_id
1 'polypeptide(L)'
;MSQNATSILTIISRIRKIPSENEDFGVTLSKKESRVIRRRNNASKTQGILHRPRVNALIRDGLEHPLLVILAGPGYGKTLAMSDYLAESKTDALWLRLTALDNLPTHFWNHMVQACTPGAPDLARGMQALGFPDTLPRFDAFIHLLVKHSTGSRQKIWVFDDFGVIYNEQIKFFFRTMVEMALEPFRLVLISNELASTESIAFLSSKRFLVLGKDLRFTPDEIAELYQLHGLPLTQDELGTIEQHTEGWALALRLLVQHRNTAPNTRLLDELTITHMFEERFFLAYPKSQQTALIRLSFLNHFTIELVIDLYDGDPADTETLGSHPFFISEHGTGRLFFHRLYHLFLQKKQYLLTDSDKQHVWKTAARYYAAAGDALEAIACYRHGGDHVRMLQTIGLFAGKLYGVTEQEAAFLLEHLDLLTPEEVQDYPVADYFRAHLYMDILELGKAETLLFNLEKRLLDRGREDETTLLGDTYIALGFLHMIYNQETYGEFFQKADPYLPNGASYYKHNTLAIENNSCFAMSDNLPGARERMEQAAYRAAPWINKVLHGCMSGMEHIISAESAFMIGDFEKARQQAYQGIYKAEANNQHDYACNGYFVLARIAWLQGELPEMTKQTQSIAAYADKYEIPVLKEIRDTVLTWYYLKLHDFNQIPKTIITMDHSNRPLAICGRPQVMYAKYLTAREEYAQLVGMLEHPRGLFLADGIWHDRIYLFILLAIGHQGLGNPERAMKAFRSAYDMCYHNNLTTLFIEGGEPVRALIHAARKQHQYDFDLDWLNLIDDKAGDFVKRAAAVRAEYRNRHPQQTNKSNPLSKREKNVLQALAQGLTREEIALKQHISVNTVKAAIRSIYNKLDASNRAEAVSIAIAHQYIEGYLPKPSYQMQSDKNRDRTSDLRSPPYLI
;
A
#
# COMPACT_ATOMS: atom_id res chain seq x y z
N MET A 1 -18.35 -11.21 -7.01
CA MET A 1 -17.77 -11.19 -5.65
C MET A 1 -18.70 -10.53 -4.61
N SER A 2 -20.03 -10.62 -4.72
CA SER A 2 -21.00 -9.98 -3.81
C SER A 2 -21.51 -10.86 -2.66
N GLN A 3 -20.90 -12.02 -2.38
CA GLN A 3 -21.41 -12.97 -1.36
C GLN A 3 -20.77 -12.86 0.04
N ASN A 4 -19.77 -11.98 0.22
CA ASN A 4 -19.11 -11.77 1.54
C ASN A 4 -19.86 -10.76 2.42
N ALA A 5 -20.69 -9.88 1.86
CA ALA A 5 -21.39 -8.83 2.63
C ALA A 5 -22.53 -9.35 3.52
N THR A 6 -23.09 -10.51 3.20
CA THR A 6 -24.33 -11.00 3.83
C THR A 6 -24.15 -11.45 5.29
N SER A 7 -22.94 -11.72 5.76
CA SER A 7 -22.73 -12.41 7.05
C SER A 7 -22.34 -11.52 8.23
N ILE A 8 -21.65 -10.39 8.00
CA ILE A 8 -21.48 -9.32 9.01
C ILE A 8 -22.83 -8.65 9.31
N LEU A 9 -23.68 -8.53 8.29
CA LEU A 9 -25.07 -8.10 8.44
C LEU A 9 -25.87 -9.10 9.30
N THR A 10 -25.54 -10.40 9.32
CA THR A 10 -26.19 -11.39 10.19
C THR A 10 -25.81 -11.23 11.67
N ILE A 11 -24.54 -10.93 11.96
CA ILE A 11 -24.09 -10.63 13.34
C ILE A 11 -24.85 -9.41 13.87
N ILE A 12 -24.98 -8.36 13.05
CA ILE A 12 -25.51 -7.07 13.52
C ILE A 12 -27.04 -6.96 13.39
N SER A 13 -27.67 -7.62 12.41
CA SER A 13 -29.15 -7.68 12.30
C SER A 13 -29.80 -8.47 13.44
N ARG A 14 -29.05 -9.34 14.13
CA ARG A 14 -29.55 -10.13 15.26
C ARG A 14 -29.39 -9.46 16.62
N ILE A 15 -28.49 -8.47 16.76
CA ILE A 15 -28.14 -7.82 18.04
C ILE A 15 -29.23 -6.85 18.57
N ARG A 16 -30.30 -6.55 17.82
CA ARG A 16 -31.57 -6.01 18.35
C ARG A 16 -32.61 -6.04 17.22
N LYS A 17 -33.87 -6.32 17.54
CA LYS A 17 -35.05 -6.35 16.64
C LYS A 17 -35.17 -5.10 15.75
N ILE A 18 -34.36 -5.00 14.71
CA ILE A 18 -34.50 -4.09 13.60
C ILE A 18 -34.83 -5.01 12.41
N PRO A 19 -35.99 -4.83 11.77
CA PRO A 19 -36.35 -5.69 10.65
C PRO A 19 -35.22 -5.67 9.62
N SER A 20 -34.82 -6.86 9.18
CA SER A 20 -34.11 -6.99 7.93
C SER A 20 -35.04 -6.47 6.84
N GLU A 21 -34.92 -5.19 6.50
CA GLU A 21 -35.21 -4.78 5.13
C GLU A 21 -34.14 -5.45 4.28
N ASN A 22 -34.41 -6.73 3.97
CA ASN A 22 -33.91 -7.41 2.80
C ASN A 22 -34.48 -6.70 1.57
N GLU A 23 -34.13 -5.42 1.38
CA GLU A 23 -34.03 -4.88 0.04
C GLU A 23 -32.59 -5.19 -0.39
N ASP A 24 -32.45 -6.36 -1.01
CA ASP A 24 -31.55 -6.56 -2.12
C ASP A 24 -30.19 -5.83 -2.03
N PHE A 25 -29.24 -6.43 -1.30
CA PHE A 25 -27.82 -6.27 -1.67
C PHE A 25 -27.52 -6.88 -3.07
N GLY A 26 -28.52 -7.47 -3.72
CA GLY A 26 -28.62 -7.44 -5.15
C GLY A 26 -29.01 -6.03 -5.62
N VAL A 27 -28.02 -5.20 -5.94
CA VAL A 27 -28.23 -4.19 -6.99
C VAL A 27 -28.43 -4.96 -8.29
N THR A 28 -29.61 -5.56 -8.46
CA THR A 28 -30.21 -5.62 -9.77
C THR A 28 -30.40 -4.15 -10.10
N LEU A 29 -29.45 -3.59 -10.85
CA LEU A 29 -29.73 -2.46 -11.71
C LEU A 29 -30.96 -2.90 -12.50
N SER A 30 -32.15 -2.63 -11.96
CA SER A 30 -33.30 -2.47 -12.82
C SER A 30 -32.77 -1.45 -13.80
N LYS A 31 -32.69 -1.85 -15.07
CA LYS A 31 -32.63 -0.94 -16.19
C LYS A 31 -33.92 -0.10 -16.16
N LYS A 32 -34.23 0.59 -15.06
CA LYS A 32 -34.79 1.92 -15.14
C LYS A 32 -33.68 2.69 -15.78
N GLU A 33 -33.79 2.73 -17.11
CA GLU A 33 -33.12 3.66 -17.98
C GLU A 33 -32.71 4.83 -17.11
N SER A 34 -31.41 4.90 -16.85
CA SER A 34 -30.82 6.12 -16.40
C SER A 34 -31.29 7.11 -17.45
N ARG A 35 -32.32 7.88 -17.08
CA ARG A 35 -32.41 9.28 -17.48
C ARG A 35 -31.17 9.92 -16.86
N VAL A 36 -30.00 9.53 -17.39
CA VAL A 36 -28.97 10.46 -17.73
C VAL A 36 -29.76 11.52 -18.47
N ILE A 37 -30.20 12.54 -17.73
CA ILE A 37 -30.36 13.84 -18.32
C ILE A 37 -28.96 14.08 -18.85
N ARG A 38 -28.74 13.68 -20.11
CA ARG A 38 -27.62 14.10 -20.92
C ARG A 38 -27.84 15.60 -20.98
N ARG A 39 -27.39 16.32 -19.95
CA ARG A 39 -26.88 17.64 -20.17
C ARG A 39 -25.74 17.39 -21.14
N ARG A 40 -26.07 17.55 -22.43
CA ARG A 40 -25.12 17.99 -23.45
C ARG A 40 -24.15 18.93 -22.75
N ASN A 41 -22.88 18.84 -23.12
CA ASN A 41 -21.82 19.83 -22.89
C ASN A 41 -22.28 21.27 -23.19
N ASN A 42 -23.18 21.77 -22.37
CA ASN A 42 -23.25 23.13 -21.93
C ASN A 42 -22.50 22.98 -20.60
N ALA A 43 -21.21 23.31 -20.49
CA ALA A 43 -20.84 24.72 -20.46
C ALA A 43 -22.08 25.54 -20.10
N SER A 44 -22.63 25.30 -18.90
CA SER A 44 -23.49 26.27 -18.27
C SER A 44 -22.64 27.52 -18.23
N LYS A 45 -22.75 28.35 -19.26
CA LYS A 45 -22.31 29.74 -19.22
C LYS A 45 -22.95 30.27 -17.95
N THR A 46 -22.15 30.36 -16.91
CA THR A 46 -22.50 31.01 -15.67
C THR A 46 -22.83 32.45 -16.06
N GLN A 47 -24.11 32.72 -16.28
CA GLN A 47 -24.59 34.07 -16.59
C GLN A 47 -24.08 35.00 -15.48
N GLY A 48 -23.34 36.05 -15.86
CA GLY A 48 -22.80 37.03 -14.91
C GLY A 48 -21.38 36.77 -14.38
N ILE A 49 -20.59 35.85 -14.95
CA ILE A 49 -19.15 35.77 -14.64
C ILE A 49 -18.36 36.58 -15.66
N LEU A 50 -17.56 37.53 -15.18
CA LEU A 50 -16.63 38.28 -16.02
C LEU A 50 -15.43 37.38 -16.37
N HIS A 51 -15.21 37.16 -17.67
CA HIS A 51 -13.97 36.56 -18.15
C HIS A 51 -12.82 37.54 -17.93
N ARG A 52 -11.69 37.05 -17.41
CA ARG A 52 -10.56 37.91 -17.02
C ARG A 52 -9.31 37.52 -17.82
N PRO A 53 -9.13 38.02 -19.06
CA PRO A 53 -8.02 37.63 -19.94
C PRO A 53 -6.65 37.77 -19.29
N ARG A 54 -6.46 38.77 -18.42
CA ARG A 54 -5.23 38.97 -17.64
C ARG A 54 -4.96 37.82 -16.66
N VAL A 55 -5.98 37.32 -15.95
CA VAL A 55 -5.85 36.20 -15.02
C VAL A 55 -5.65 34.89 -15.79
N ASN A 56 -6.38 34.69 -16.89
CA ASN A 56 -6.18 33.52 -17.76
C ASN A 56 -4.78 33.53 -18.40
N ALA A 57 -4.23 34.71 -18.70
CA ALA A 57 -2.84 34.86 -19.12
C ALA A 57 -1.86 34.46 -18.01
N LEU A 58 -2.06 34.94 -16.77
CA LEU A 58 -1.22 34.54 -15.63
C LEU A 58 -1.25 33.03 -15.37
N ILE A 59 -2.42 32.40 -15.47
CA ILE A 59 -2.55 30.93 -15.33
C ILE A 59 -1.84 30.22 -16.48
N ARG A 60 -2.02 30.69 -17.72
CA ARG A 60 -1.33 30.13 -18.89
C ARG A 60 0.19 30.18 -18.74
N ASP A 61 0.73 31.34 -18.36
CA ASP A 61 2.16 31.54 -18.15
C ASP A 61 2.65 30.66 -16.98
N GLY A 62 1.86 30.55 -15.92
CA GLY A 62 2.15 29.66 -14.79
C GLY A 62 2.16 28.17 -15.15
N LEU A 63 1.34 27.74 -16.11
CA LEU A 63 1.30 26.38 -16.63
C LEU A 63 2.45 26.06 -17.60
N GLU A 64 3.32 27.02 -17.92
CA GLU A 64 4.62 26.71 -18.54
C GLU A 64 5.56 26.03 -17.54
N HIS A 65 5.30 26.18 -16.23
CA HIS A 65 6.06 25.54 -15.16
C HIS A 65 5.42 24.21 -14.73
N PRO A 66 6.21 23.24 -14.21
CA PRO A 66 5.68 21.96 -13.74
C PRO A 66 4.63 22.07 -12.63
N LEU A 67 4.73 23.14 -11.83
CA LEU A 67 3.86 23.41 -10.70
C LEU A 67 3.38 24.87 -10.73
N LEU A 68 2.07 25.06 -10.82
CA LEU A 68 1.39 26.32 -10.52
C LEU A 68 0.79 26.24 -9.12
N VAL A 69 1.06 27.23 -8.28
CA VAL A 69 0.48 27.35 -6.96
C VAL A 69 -0.32 28.64 -6.87
N ILE A 70 -1.61 28.53 -6.57
CA ILE A 70 -2.52 29.65 -6.36
C ILE A 70 -2.76 29.79 -4.86
N LEU A 71 -2.11 30.79 -4.24
CA LEU A 71 -2.24 31.11 -2.83
C LEU A 71 -3.00 32.41 -2.68
N ALA A 72 -4.16 32.35 -2.03
CA ALA A 72 -4.90 33.56 -1.69
C ALA A 72 -5.84 33.29 -0.53
N GLY A 73 -6.23 34.35 0.16
CA GLY A 73 -7.36 34.32 1.09
C GLY A 73 -8.62 33.68 0.47
N PRO A 74 -9.56 33.23 1.30
CA PRO A 74 -10.82 32.72 0.78
C PRO A 74 -11.64 33.86 0.13
N GLY A 75 -12.47 33.56 -0.87
CA GLY A 75 -13.23 34.58 -1.61
C GLY A 75 -12.48 35.35 -2.70
N TYR A 76 -11.17 35.16 -2.88
CA TYR A 76 -10.39 35.80 -3.96
C TYR A 76 -10.66 35.22 -5.37
N GLY A 77 -11.52 34.21 -5.49
CA GLY A 77 -11.88 33.63 -6.78
C GLY A 77 -10.87 32.63 -7.35
N LYS A 78 -9.97 32.06 -6.54
CA LYS A 78 -8.96 31.07 -6.98
C LYS A 78 -9.54 29.91 -7.80
N THR A 79 -10.49 29.20 -7.21
CA THR A 79 -11.20 28.08 -7.83
C THR A 79 -11.93 28.52 -9.10
N LEU A 80 -12.55 29.70 -9.08
CA LEU A 80 -13.27 30.20 -10.26
C LEU A 80 -12.30 30.57 -11.40
N ALA A 81 -11.17 31.21 -11.10
CA ALA A 81 -10.16 31.56 -12.08
C ALA A 81 -9.60 30.32 -12.79
N MET A 82 -9.30 29.26 -12.03
CA MET A 82 -8.85 28.00 -12.62
C MET A 82 -9.95 27.33 -13.45
N SER A 83 -11.19 27.34 -12.97
CA SER A 83 -12.33 26.77 -13.70
C SER A 83 -12.62 27.52 -15.01
N ASP A 84 -12.54 28.86 -15.00
CA ASP A 84 -12.71 29.70 -16.19
C ASP A 84 -11.63 29.40 -17.24
N TYR A 85 -10.36 29.36 -16.81
CA TYR A 85 -9.25 28.95 -17.69
C TYR A 85 -9.48 27.55 -18.29
N LEU A 86 -9.87 26.57 -17.47
CA LEU A 86 -10.10 25.20 -17.94
C LEU A 86 -11.25 25.12 -18.94
N ALA A 87 -12.30 25.91 -18.77
CA ALA A 87 -13.45 25.96 -19.68
C ALA A 87 -13.08 26.53 -21.07
N GLU A 88 -12.16 27.49 -21.13
CA GLU A 88 -11.65 28.06 -22.38
C GLU A 88 -10.58 27.15 -23.03
N SER A 89 -9.78 26.49 -22.20
CA SER A 89 -8.69 25.64 -22.66
C SER A 89 -9.21 24.27 -23.12
N LYS A 90 -8.88 23.85 -24.34
CA LYS A 90 -9.19 22.49 -24.84
C LYS A 90 -8.22 21.44 -24.26
N THR A 91 -7.98 21.47 -22.95
CA THR A 91 -7.03 20.60 -22.23
C THR A 91 -7.75 19.47 -21.51
N ASP A 92 -7.06 18.35 -21.33
CA ASP A 92 -7.57 17.26 -20.50
C ASP A 92 -7.28 17.58 -19.03
N ALA A 93 -8.30 17.92 -18.26
CA ALA A 93 -8.15 18.33 -16.87
C ALA A 93 -8.74 17.32 -15.88
N LEU A 94 -7.98 17.05 -14.82
CA LEU A 94 -8.43 16.36 -13.62
C LEU A 94 -8.54 17.39 -12.51
N TRP A 95 -9.64 17.37 -11.77
CA TRP A 95 -9.86 18.23 -10.62
C TRP A 95 -10.20 17.37 -9.42
N LEU A 96 -9.46 17.56 -8.33
CA LEU A 96 -9.70 16.94 -7.04
C LEU A 96 -9.79 18.00 -5.95
N ARG A 97 -10.88 18.02 -5.16
CA ARG A 97 -10.92 18.81 -3.92
C ARG A 97 -10.49 17.95 -2.73
N LEU A 98 -9.39 18.33 -2.09
CA LEU A 98 -8.82 17.60 -0.98
C LEU A 98 -9.61 17.81 0.32
N THR A 99 -9.68 16.75 1.12
CA THR A 99 -10.37 16.67 2.41
C THR A 99 -9.43 16.16 3.50
N ALA A 100 -9.86 16.21 4.76
CA ALA A 100 -9.06 15.66 5.87
C ALA A 100 -8.80 14.15 5.72
N LEU A 101 -9.73 13.38 5.14
CA LEU A 101 -9.59 11.95 4.92
C LEU A 101 -8.51 11.61 3.87
N ASP A 102 -8.16 12.55 3.00
CA ASP A 102 -7.05 12.38 2.05
C ASP A 102 -5.66 12.37 2.73
N ASN A 103 -5.60 12.53 4.06
CA ASN A 103 -4.41 12.20 4.83
C ASN A 103 -4.24 10.69 5.07
N LEU A 104 -5.22 9.87 4.68
CA LEU A 104 -5.09 8.41 4.53
C LEU A 104 -4.69 8.12 3.07
N PRO A 105 -3.47 7.61 2.80
CA PRO A 105 -2.96 7.33 1.45
C PRO A 105 -3.85 6.43 0.61
N THR A 106 -4.48 5.40 1.20
CA THR A 106 -5.41 4.52 0.47
C THR A 106 -6.67 5.28 0.03
N HIS A 107 -7.22 6.14 0.90
CA HIS A 107 -8.34 7.02 0.56
C HIS A 107 -7.96 8.02 -0.53
N PHE A 108 -6.87 8.78 -0.34
CA PHE A 108 -6.38 9.75 -1.33
C PHE A 108 -6.17 9.11 -2.71
N TRP A 109 -5.60 7.91 -2.74
CA TRP A 109 -5.38 7.20 -4.00
C TRP A 109 -6.69 6.77 -4.66
N ASN A 110 -7.64 6.24 -3.89
CA ASN A 110 -8.95 5.88 -4.42
C ASN A 110 -9.70 7.12 -4.92
N HIS A 111 -9.61 8.23 -4.20
CA HIS A 111 -10.18 9.51 -4.59
C HIS A 111 -9.60 9.99 -5.94
N MET A 112 -8.27 9.90 -6.12
CA MET A 112 -7.59 10.15 -7.39
C MET A 112 -8.06 9.21 -8.52
N VAL A 113 -8.19 7.92 -8.25
CA VAL A 113 -8.67 6.91 -9.22
C VAL A 113 -10.11 7.22 -9.65
N GLN A 114 -10.99 7.55 -8.70
CA GLN A 114 -12.37 7.94 -8.96
C GLN A 114 -12.40 9.19 -9.85
N ALA A 115 -11.63 10.23 -9.53
CA ALA A 115 -11.53 11.44 -10.34
C ALA A 115 -10.98 11.20 -11.76
N CYS A 116 -10.10 10.22 -11.94
CA CYS A 116 -9.59 9.82 -13.25
C CYS A 116 -10.62 9.04 -14.09
N THR A 117 -11.53 8.31 -13.47
CA THR A 117 -12.36 7.28 -14.12
C THR A 117 -13.19 7.82 -15.30
N PRO A 118 -13.88 8.98 -15.20
CA PRO A 118 -14.70 9.49 -16.30
C PRO A 118 -13.90 9.89 -17.54
N GLY A 119 -12.68 10.41 -17.36
CA GLY A 119 -11.84 10.93 -18.45
C GLY A 119 -10.79 9.95 -18.97
N ALA A 120 -10.38 8.98 -18.16
CA ALA A 120 -9.32 8.02 -18.48
C ALA A 120 -9.51 6.68 -17.73
N PRO A 121 -10.53 5.87 -18.09
CA PRO A 121 -10.86 4.63 -17.37
C PRO A 121 -9.73 3.59 -17.39
N ASP A 122 -8.93 3.55 -18.45
CA ASP A 122 -7.77 2.64 -18.53
C ASP A 122 -6.64 3.05 -17.58
N LEU A 123 -6.39 4.37 -17.47
CA LEU A 123 -5.46 4.91 -16.49
C LEU A 123 -5.97 4.63 -15.07
N ALA A 124 -7.25 4.86 -14.80
CA ALA A 124 -7.86 4.60 -13.49
C ALA A 124 -7.73 3.12 -13.08
N ARG A 125 -8.01 2.18 -14.00
CA ARG A 125 -7.80 0.73 -13.75
C ARG A 125 -6.33 0.41 -13.46
N GLY A 126 -5.40 1.01 -14.20
CA GLY A 126 -3.97 0.85 -13.97
C GLY A 126 -3.52 1.41 -12.61
N MET A 127 -4.02 2.59 -12.23
CA MET A 127 -3.75 3.21 -10.94
C MET A 127 -4.33 2.36 -9.79
N GLN A 128 -5.54 1.85 -9.95
CA GLN A 128 -6.17 0.97 -8.98
C GLN A 128 -5.36 -0.30 -8.76
N ALA A 129 -4.89 -0.93 -9.84
CA ALA A 129 -4.06 -2.14 -9.76
C ALA A 129 -2.66 -1.87 -9.16
N LEU A 130 -2.13 -0.65 -9.35
CA LEU A 130 -0.83 -0.26 -8.83
C LEU A 130 -0.86 -0.01 -7.31
N GLY A 131 -1.98 0.50 -6.79
CA GLY A 131 -2.06 1.04 -5.44
C GLY A 131 -1.32 2.37 -5.30
N PHE A 132 -1.38 2.96 -4.10
CA PHE A 132 -0.75 4.26 -3.84
C PHE A 132 0.78 4.19 -4.06
N PRO A 133 1.37 5.09 -4.86
CA PRO A 133 2.80 5.10 -5.17
C PRO A 133 3.63 5.77 -4.06
N ASP A 134 3.67 5.11 -2.91
CA ASP A 134 4.44 5.42 -1.71
C ASP A 134 5.95 5.15 -1.81
N THR A 135 6.41 4.53 -2.89
CA THR A 135 7.80 4.07 -3.07
C THR A 135 8.35 4.51 -4.41
N LEU A 136 9.66 4.74 -4.52
CA LEU A 136 10.30 5.16 -5.77
C LEU A 136 9.92 4.29 -6.97
N PRO A 137 9.84 2.95 -6.86
CA PRO A 137 9.52 2.16 -8.03
C PRO A 137 8.03 2.00 -8.32
N ARG A 138 7.15 2.01 -7.31
CA ARG A 138 5.70 2.15 -7.59
C ARG A 138 5.46 3.49 -8.25
N PHE A 139 6.19 4.52 -7.84
CA PHE A 139 6.17 5.82 -8.48
C PHE A 139 6.70 5.74 -9.92
N ASP A 140 7.81 5.04 -10.18
CA ASP A 140 8.29 4.78 -11.55
C ASP A 140 7.25 4.04 -12.40
N ALA A 141 6.61 3.00 -11.85
CA ALA A 141 5.52 2.29 -12.51
C ALA A 141 4.30 3.19 -12.76
N PHE A 142 3.98 4.08 -11.82
CA PHE A 142 2.95 5.11 -11.99
C PHE A 142 3.31 6.07 -13.13
N ILE A 143 4.55 6.52 -13.20
CA ILE A 143 5.03 7.40 -14.28
C ILE A 143 4.97 6.69 -15.63
N HIS A 144 5.42 5.43 -15.70
CA HIS A 144 5.26 4.61 -16.91
C HIS A 144 3.80 4.46 -17.32
N LEU A 145 2.90 4.28 -16.34
CA LEU A 145 1.47 4.22 -16.58
C LEU A 145 0.93 5.55 -17.14
N LEU A 146 1.37 6.68 -16.58
CA LEU A 146 1.01 8.02 -17.07
C LEU A 146 1.50 8.24 -18.50
N VAL A 147 2.78 7.94 -18.78
CA VAL A 147 3.39 8.05 -20.10
C VAL A 147 2.68 7.17 -21.12
N LYS A 148 2.35 5.92 -20.74
CA LYS A 148 1.62 4.99 -21.60
C LYS A 148 0.24 5.53 -21.99
N HIS A 149 -0.43 6.22 -21.07
CA HIS A 149 -1.77 6.79 -21.28
C HIS A 149 -1.75 8.29 -21.63
N SER A 150 -0.58 8.87 -21.90
CA SER A 150 -0.41 10.25 -22.36
C SER A 150 -0.21 10.32 -23.88
N THR A 151 -1.01 9.58 -24.64
CA THR A 151 -0.97 9.61 -26.11
C THR A 151 -1.68 10.86 -26.64
N GLY A 152 -0.91 11.92 -26.91
CA GLY A 152 -1.41 13.16 -27.51
C GLY A 152 -0.51 14.36 -27.18
N SER A 153 -0.60 15.42 -27.99
CA SER A 153 0.16 16.66 -27.79
C SER A 153 -0.56 17.68 -26.88
N ARG A 154 -1.67 17.27 -26.23
CA ARG A 154 -2.45 18.16 -25.36
C ARG A 154 -1.89 18.13 -23.95
N GLN A 155 -1.74 19.31 -23.36
CA GLN A 155 -1.38 19.48 -21.96
C GLN A 155 -2.44 18.81 -21.06
N LYS A 156 -1.98 18.11 -20.03
CA LYS A 156 -2.82 17.44 -19.03
C LYS A 156 -2.70 18.18 -17.71
N ILE A 157 -3.77 18.77 -17.22
CA ILE A 157 -3.74 19.65 -16.04
C ILE A 157 -4.40 18.93 -14.87
N TRP A 158 -3.68 18.77 -13.76
CA TRP A 158 -4.20 18.16 -12.53
C TRP A 158 -4.30 19.23 -11.44
N VAL A 159 -5.54 19.56 -11.08
CA VAL A 159 -5.89 20.58 -10.09
C VAL A 159 -6.20 19.90 -8.77
N PHE A 160 -5.50 20.33 -7.72
CA PHE A 160 -5.72 19.91 -6.34
C PHE A 160 -6.14 21.13 -5.52
N ASP A 161 -7.45 21.19 -5.24
CA ASP A 161 -8.05 22.28 -4.49
C ASP A 161 -8.02 21.99 -2.98
N ASP A 162 -7.88 23.06 -2.19
CA ASP A 162 -7.79 23.05 -0.73
C ASP A 162 -6.57 22.30 -0.15
N PHE A 163 -5.40 22.40 -0.80
CA PHE A 163 -4.18 21.65 -0.41
C PHE A 163 -3.71 21.87 1.04
N GLY A 164 -4.14 22.95 1.68
CA GLY A 164 -3.80 23.25 3.08
C GLY A 164 -4.28 22.20 4.09
N VAL A 165 -5.20 21.32 3.72
CA VAL A 165 -5.70 20.22 4.59
C VAL A 165 -4.74 19.04 4.68
N ILE A 166 -3.71 18.97 3.82
CA ILE A 166 -2.79 17.83 3.75
C ILE A 166 -1.59 18.05 4.68
N TYR A 167 -1.47 17.16 5.66
CA TYR A 167 -0.35 17.10 6.60
C TYR A 167 0.44 15.78 6.51
N ASN A 168 -0.14 14.71 5.95
CA ASN A 168 0.53 13.41 5.83
C ASN A 168 1.79 13.48 4.95
N GLU A 169 2.92 12.99 5.47
CA GLU A 169 4.23 13.08 4.80
C GLU A 169 4.36 12.21 3.54
N GLN A 170 3.67 11.06 3.45
CA GLN A 170 3.68 10.22 2.24
C GLN A 170 2.95 10.90 1.09
N ILE A 171 1.85 11.59 1.37
CA ILE A 171 1.13 12.39 0.37
C ILE A 171 1.99 13.58 -0.08
N LYS A 172 2.62 14.29 0.87
CA LYS A 172 3.57 15.37 0.53
C LYS A 172 4.73 14.86 -0.33
N PHE A 173 5.30 13.70 0.00
CA PHE A 173 6.34 13.05 -0.82
C PHE A 173 5.86 12.77 -2.25
N PHE A 174 4.63 12.28 -2.42
CA PHE A 174 4.03 12.07 -3.75
C PHE A 174 4.02 13.35 -4.58
N PHE A 175 3.52 14.46 -4.03
CA PHE A 175 3.49 15.75 -4.74
C PHE A 175 4.89 16.29 -5.03
N ARG A 176 5.82 16.18 -4.08
CA ARG A 176 7.22 16.59 -4.29
C ARG A 176 7.83 15.88 -5.49
N THR A 177 7.68 14.56 -5.53
CA THR A 177 8.25 13.71 -6.56
C THR A 177 7.65 14.02 -7.93
N MET A 178 6.32 14.21 -8.02
CA MET A 178 5.65 14.60 -9.27
C MET A 178 6.21 15.92 -9.83
N VAL A 179 6.42 16.91 -8.96
CA VAL A 179 6.93 18.24 -9.35
C VAL A 179 8.39 18.18 -9.78
N GLU A 180 9.23 17.43 -9.06
CA GLU A 180 10.65 17.26 -9.38
C GLU A 180 10.88 16.58 -10.72
N MET A 181 10.06 15.56 -11.03
CA MET A 181 10.13 14.84 -12.31
C MET A 181 9.67 15.68 -13.50
N ALA A 182 8.77 16.66 -13.30
CA ALA A 182 8.31 17.58 -14.34
C ALA A 182 7.86 16.87 -15.62
N LEU A 183 7.02 15.84 -15.47
CA LEU A 183 6.63 14.95 -16.57
C LEU A 183 5.77 15.68 -17.61
N GLU A 184 6.28 15.84 -18.82
CA GLU A 184 5.46 16.28 -19.96
C GLU A 184 4.50 15.16 -20.42
N PRO A 185 3.22 15.44 -20.76
CA PRO A 185 2.57 16.76 -20.87
C PRO A 185 1.80 17.20 -19.60
N PHE A 186 2.13 16.68 -18.42
CA PHE A 186 1.39 16.91 -17.18
C PHE A 186 1.80 18.22 -16.49
N ARG A 187 0.81 18.89 -15.89
CA ARG A 187 0.98 20.10 -15.07
C ARG A 187 0.20 19.97 -13.79
N LEU A 188 0.84 20.28 -12.66
CA LEU A 188 0.20 20.29 -11.36
C LEU A 188 -0.24 21.71 -11.01
N VAL A 189 -1.47 21.84 -10.52
CA VAL A 189 -2.02 23.07 -9.96
C VAL A 189 -2.43 22.81 -8.53
N LEU A 190 -1.84 23.53 -7.58
CA LEU A 190 -2.24 23.49 -6.18
C LEU A 190 -2.96 24.78 -5.82
N ILE A 191 -4.18 24.67 -5.30
CA ILE A 191 -4.95 25.80 -4.80
C ILE A 191 -4.97 25.72 -3.27
N SER A 192 -4.57 26.79 -2.59
CA SER A 192 -4.53 26.81 -1.12
C SER A 192 -4.75 28.21 -0.53
N ASN A 193 -4.93 28.27 0.79
CA ASN A 193 -5.17 29.51 1.53
C ASN A 193 -3.90 30.00 2.24
N GLU A 194 -3.56 31.29 2.10
CA GLU A 194 -2.31 31.91 2.61
C GLU A 194 -2.03 31.67 4.10
N LEU A 195 -3.07 31.69 4.97
CA LEU A 195 -2.90 31.56 6.43
C LEU A 195 -2.47 30.17 6.92
N ALA A 196 -2.74 29.10 6.16
CA ALA A 196 -2.47 27.71 6.57
C ALA A 196 -1.44 26.98 5.67
N SER A 197 -0.99 27.63 4.59
CA SER A 197 -0.34 26.92 3.47
C SER A 197 1.15 27.11 3.37
N THR A 198 1.74 28.19 3.91
CA THR A 198 3.17 28.48 3.70
C THR A 198 4.05 27.33 4.19
N GLU A 199 3.72 26.71 5.33
CA GLU A 199 4.39 25.50 5.82
C GLU A 199 4.02 24.26 4.99
N SER A 200 2.73 24.07 4.69
CA SER A 200 2.22 22.90 3.96
C SER A 200 2.69 22.81 2.51
N ILE A 201 3.19 23.88 1.89
CA ILE A 201 3.77 23.85 0.52
C ILE A 201 5.24 24.29 0.48
N ALA A 202 5.85 24.61 1.62
CA ALA A 202 7.27 24.98 1.70
C ALA A 202 8.18 23.87 1.15
N PHE A 203 7.74 22.62 1.25
CA PHE A 203 8.50 21.46 0.82
C PHE A 203 8.59 21.30 -0.71
N LEU A 204 7.77 22.02 -1.48
CA LEU A 204 7.72 21.92 -2.94
C LEU A 204 8.81 22.80 -3.57
N SER A 205 9.48 22.26 -4.61
CA SER A 205 10.68 22.80 -5.26
C SER A 205 10.59 24.28 -5.69
N SER A 206 11.75 24.88 -6.02
CA SER A 206 11.83 26.22 -6.63
C SER A 206 11.25 26.33 -8.05
N LYS A 207 10.90 25.22 -8.71
CA LYS A 207 10.32 25.20 -10.08
C LYS A 207 8.81 25.49 -10.08
N ARG A 208 8.37 26.41 -9.23
CA ARG A 208 6.96 26.77 -9.05
C ARG A 208 6.67 28.17 -9.59
N PHE A 209 5.49 28.34 -10.16
CA PHE A 209 4.91 29.66 -10.40
C PHE A 209 3.90 29.97 -9.30
N LEU A 210 4.00 31.16 -8.71
CA LEU A 210 3.11 31.58 -7.62
C LEU A 210 2.15 32.65 -8.13
N VAL A 211 0.85 32.39 -7.97
CA VAL A 211 -0.21 33.39 -8.09
C VAL A 211 -0.69 33.70 -6.69
N LEU A 212 -0.50 34.95 -6.24
CA LEU A 212 -0.85 35.41 -4.91
C LEU A 212 -2.22 36.11 -4.92
N GLY A 213 -2.79 36.36 -3.73
CA GLY A 213 -4.09 37.05 -3.63
C GLY A 213 -4.13 38.40 -4.36
N LYS A 214 -3.03 39.17 -4.32
CA LYS A 214 -2.89 40.44 -5.05
C LYS A 214 -3.08 40.31 -6.56
N ASP A 215 -2.67 39.18 -7.15
CA ASP A 215 -2.71 38.97 -8.60
C ASP A 215 -4.13 38.64 -9.08
N LEU A 216 -4.95 38.10 -8.18
CA LEU A 216 -6.36 37.77 -8.40
C LEU A 216 -7.33 38.92 -8.11
N ARG A 217 -6.88 40.02 -7.50
CA ARG A 217 -7.72 41.21 -7.26
C ARG A 217 -8.24 41.76 -8.59
N PHE A 218 -9.50 42.17 -8.60
CA PHE A 218 -10.10 42.86 -9.74
C PHE A 218 -9.47 44.23 -9.89
N THR A 219 -9.09 44.57 -11.13
CA THR A 219 -8.63 45.92 -11.49
C THR A 219 -9.83 46.87 -11.64
N PRO A 220 -9.64 48.20 -11.61
CA PRO A 220 -10.72 49.16 -11.82
C PRO A 220 -11.51 48.93 -13.11
N ASP A 221 -10.81 48.63 -14.20
CA ASP A 221 -11.43 48.31 -15.49
C ASP A 221 -12.27 47.02 -15.41
N GLU A 222 -11.73 45.96 -14.78
CA GLU A 222 -12.47 44.71 -14.54
C GLU A 222 -13.69 44.93 -13.62
N ILE A 223 -13.64 45.84 -12.64
CA ILE A 223 -14.80 46.19 -11.81
C ILE A 223 -15.87 46.87 -12.67
N ALA A 224 -15.50 47.87 -13.46
CA ALA A 224 -16.43 48.57 -14.34
C ALA A 224 -17.10 47.60 -15.34
N GLU A 225 -16.33 46.71 -15.96
CA GLU A 225 -16.82 45.67 -16.87
C GLU A 225 -17.76 44.68 -16.17
N LEU A 226 -17.40 44.20 -14.97
CA LEU A 226 -18.23 43.29 -14.19
C LEU A 226 -19.61 43.90 -13.91
N TYR A 227 -19.64 45.18 -13.54
CA TYR A 227 -20.88 45.90 -13.26
C TYR A 227 -21.69 46.19 -14.54
N GLN A 228 -21.02 46.53 -15.63
CA GLN A 228 -21.65 46.70 -16.94
C GLN A 228 -22.28 45.40 -17.45
N LEU A 229 -21.62 44.26 -17.24
CA LEU A 229 -22.13 42.92 -17.60
C LEU A 229 -23.46 42.61 -16.90
N HIS A 230 -23.68 43.17 -15.71
CA HIS A 230 -24.93 43.04 -14.96
C HIS A 230 -25.92 44.18 -15.21
N GLY A 231 -25.66 45.05 -16.19
CA GLY A 231 -26.53 46.18 -16.56
C GLY A 231 -26.49 47.35 -15.57
N LEU A 232 -25.42 47.48 -14.78
CA LEU A 232 -25.26 48.48 -13.72
C LEU A 232 -24.05 49.38 -13.98
N PRO A 233 -24.01 50.20 -15.04
CA PRO A 233 -22.84 51.04 -15.35
C PRO A 233 -22.51 51.97 -14.18
N LEU A 234 -21.23 52.02 -13.81
CA LEU A 234 -20.72 52.84 -12.69
C LEU A 234 -20.26 54.21 -13.17
N THR A 235 -20.53 55.25 -12.37
CA THR A 235 -19.81 56.53 -12.49
C THR A 235 -18.39 56.41 -11.92
N GLN A 236 -17.51 57.36 -12.25
CA GLN A 236 -16.13 57.36 -11.75
C GLN A 236 -16.05 57.46 -10.21
N ASP A 237 -16.93 58.25 -9.59
CA ASP A 237 -16.97 58.40 -8.13
C ASP A 237 -17.44 57.10 -7.44
N GLU A 238 -18.41 56.40 -8.03
CA GLU A 238 -18.90 55.11 -7.53
C GLU A 238 -17.86 54.01 -7.70
N LEU A 239 -17.15 53.98 -8.83
CA LEU A 239 -16.07 53.04 -9.07
C LEU A 239 -14.94 53.21 -8.04
N GLY A 240 -14.51 54.46 -7.80
CA GLY A 240 -13.48 54.76 -6.79
C GLY A 240 -13.92 54.36 -5.38
N THR A 241 -15.18 54.57 -5.03
CA THR A 241 -15.75 54.14 -3.73
C THR A 241 -15.75 52.62 -3.59
N ILE A 242 -16.19 51.88 -4.63
CA ILE A 242 -16.23 50.42 -4.62
C ILE A 242 -14.81 49.84 -4.56
N GLU A 243 -13.88 50.38 -5.33
CA GLU A 243 -12.47 49.96 -5.31
C GLU A 243 -11.86 50.16 -3.92
N GLN A 244 -12.03 51.35 -3.32
CA GLN A 244 -11.48 51.67 -2.00
C GLN A 244 -11.99 50.73 -0.90
N HIS A 245 -13.24 50.29 -0.98
CA HIS A 245 -13.85 49.43 0.04
C HIS A 245 -13.69 47.93 -0.21
N THR A 246 -13.52 47.50 -1.46
CA THR A 246 -13.37 46.08 -1.80
C THR A 246 -11.92 45.66 -2.01
N GLU A 247 -11.04 46.62 -2.31
CA GLU A 247 -9.68 46.40 -2.81
C GLU A 247 -9.62 45.37 -3.96
N GLY A 248 -10.67 45.30 -4.79
CA GLY A 248 -10.78 44.32 -5.87
C GLY A 248 -11.08 42.89 -5.41
N TRP A 249 -11.48 42.67 -4.17
CA TRP A 249 -11.78 41.33 -3.65
C TRP A 249 -13.02 40.73 -4.32
N ALA A 250 -12.80 39.64 -5.08
CA ALA A 250 -13.80 39.05 -5.98
C ALA A 250 -15.13 38.72 -5.30
N LEU A 251 -15.10 38.13 -4.10
CA LEU A 251 -16.32 37.80 -3.36
C LEU A 251 -17.08 39.07 -2.93
N ALA A 252 -16.41 40.08 -2.39
CA ALA A 252 -17.07 41.32 -2.02
C ALA A 252 -17.71 42.01 -3.22
N LEU A 253 -17.00 42.07 -4.36
CA LEU A 253 -17.55 42.62 -5.60
C LEU A 253 -18.79 41.87 -6.06
N ARG A 254 -18.75 40.53 -6.05
CA ARG A 254 -19.90 39.69 -6.39
C ARG A 254 -21.10 39.98 -5.49
N LEU A 255 -20.87 40.10 -4.18
CA LEU A 255 -21.91 40.43 -3.22
C LEU A 255 -22.48 41.84 -3.47
N LEU A 256 -21.63 42.85 -3.74
CA LEU A 256 -22.08 44.21 -4.03
C LEU A 256 -22.89 44.32 -5.33
N VAL A 257 -22.45 43.66 -6.41
CA VAL A 257 -23.19 43.59 -7.68
C VAL A 257 -24.59 43.04 -7.46
N GLN A 258 -24.72 42.00 -6.62
CA GLN A 258 -26.01 41.40 -6.31
C GLN A 258 -26.87 42.23 -5.31
N HIS A 259 -26.28 43.21 -4.62
CA HIS A 259 -26.96 44.05 -3.62
C HIS A 259 -27.46 45.41 -4.17
N ARG A 260 -26.82 45.94 -5.21
CA ARG A 260 -27.01 47.34 -5.65
C ARG A 260 -28.40 47.69 -6.23
N ASN A 261 -29.27 46.70 -6.46
CA ASN A 261 -30.67 46.96 -6.84
C ASN A 261 -31.55 47.53 -5.71
N THR A 262 -31.03 47.78 -4.49
CA THR A 262 -31.87 48.23 -3.34
C THR A 262 -31.30 49.28 -2.37
N ALA A 263 -30.02 49.69 -2.39
CA ALA A 263 -29.57 50.91 -1.67
C ALA A 263 -28.13 51.35 -2.06
N PRO A 264 -27.81 52.65 -2.16
CA PRO A 264 -26.50 53.14 -2.65
C PRO A 264 -25.43 53.38 -1.58
N ASN A 265 -25.69 53.14 -0.29
CA ASN A 265 -24.76 53.53 0.79
C ASN A 265 -23.95 52.35 1.32
N THR A 266 -22.91 51.97 0.58
CA THR A 266 -21.83 51.05 0.98
C THR A 266 -21.03 51.63 2.15
N ARG A 267 -21.29 51.17 3.38
CA ARG A 267 -20.33 51.29 4.49
C ARG A 267 -19.47 50.01 4.54
N LEU A 268 -18.17 50.22 4.77
CA LEU A 268 -17.08 49.25 5.03
C LEU A 268 -17.45 47.77 4.95
N LEU A 269 -16.99 47.08 3.90
CA LEU A 269 -17.05 45.62 3.79
C LEU A 269 -16.02 44.98 4.72
N ASP A 270 -16.38 44.80 5.98
CA ASP A 270 -15.65 43.95 6.94
C ASP A 270 -16.22 42.51 6.98
N GLU A 271 -15.64 41.63 7.81
CA GLU A 271 -16.13 40.25 7.97
C GLU A 271 -17.63 40.19 8.34
N LEU A 272 -18.07 41.16 9.14
CA LEU A 272 -19.45 41.32 9.57
C LEU A 272 -20.37 41.65 8.39
N THR A 273 -19.92 42.49 7.46
CA THR A 273 -20.70 42.90 6.28
C THR A 273 -20.86 41.76 5.28
N ILE A 274 -19.83 40.94 5.02
CA ILE A 274 -19.97 39.75 4.15
C ILE A 274 -20.96 38.77 4.77
N THR A 275 -20.81 38.52 6.08
CA THR A 275 -21.71 37.63 6.83
C THR A 275 -23.14 38.11 6.74
N HIS A 276 -23.36 39.43 6.88
CA HIS A 276 -24.66 40.07 6.73
C HIS A 276 -25.21 39.93 5.30
N MET A 277 -24.38 40.08 4.27
CA MET A 277 -24.80 39.91 2.88
C MET A 277 -25.13 38.45 2.54
N PHE A 278 -24.35 37.48 3.03
CA PHE A 278 -24.71 36.07 2.97
C PHE A 278 -26.06 35.81 3.62
N GLU A 279 -26.30 36.41 4.78
CA GLU A 279 -27.55 36.29 5.52
C GLU A 279 -28.73 36.87 4.76
N GLU A 280 -28.69 38.13 4.33
CA GLU A 280 -29.85 38.75 3.68
C GLU A 280 -30.17 38.17 2.29
N ARG A 281 -29.16 37.89 1.48
CA ARG A 281 -29.34 37.64 0.03
C ARG A 281 -29.19 36.19 -0.39
N PHE A 282 -28.35 35.44 0.30
CA PHE A 282 -28.02 34.06 -0.06
C PHE A 282 -28.49 33.06 0.99
N PHE A 283 -29.28 33.54 1.94
CA PHE A 283 -29.89 32.70 2.95
C PHE A 283 -31.34 33.13 3.17
N LEU A 284 -31.60 34.33 3.70
CA LEU A 284 -32.96 34.80 4.00
C LEU A 284 -33.85 35.00 2.76
N ALA A 285 -33.25 35.27 1.60
CA ALA A 285 -33.99 35.37 0.33
C ALA A 285 -34.59 34.03 -0.15
N TYR A 286 -34.06 32.91 0.33
CA TYR A 286 -34.57 31.59 -0.01
C TYR A 286 -35.76 31.20 0.86
N PRO A 287 -36.72 30.39 0.37
CA PRO A 287 -37.75 29.80 1.21
C PRO A 287 -37.13 29.03 2.39
N LYS A 288 -37.88 28.91 3.49
CA LYS A 288 -37.40 28.24 4.71
C LYS A 288 -36.92 26.80 4.45
N SER A 289 -37.57 26.05 3.55
CA SER A 289 -37.13 24.70 3.13
C SER A 289 -35.73 24.69 2.52
N GLN A 290 -35.42 25.67 1.67
CA GLN A 290 -34.12 25.78 1.00
C GLN A 290 -33.03 26.29 1.96
N GLN A 291 -33.36 27.23 2.85
CA GLN A 291 -32.49 27.63 3.96
C GLN A 291 -32.04 26.42 4.79
N THR A 292 -32.99 25.58 5.19
CA THR A 292 -32.72 24.36 5.96
C THR A 292 -31.81 23.42 5.17
N ALA A 293 -32.09 23.15 3.89
CA ALA A 293 -31.27 22.27 3.06
C ALA A 293 -29.83 22.79 2.89
N LEU A 294 -29.62 24.10 2.73
CA LEU A 294 -28.28 24.68 2.66
C LEU A 294 -27.50 24.46 3.97
N ILE A 295 -28.13 24.65 5.13
CA ILE A 295 -27.49 24.34 6.42
C ILE A 295 -27.22 22.84 6.55
N ARG A 296 -28.14 21.98 6.12
CA ARG A 296 -27.97 20.52 6.14
C ARG A 296 -26.76 20.06 5.30
N LEU A 297 -26.62 20.56 4.08
CA LEU A 297 -25.48 20.22 3.22
C LEU A 297 -24.13 20.68 3.81
N SER A 298 -24.13 21.70 4.69
CA SER A 298 -22.89 22.22 5.30
C SER A 298 -22.19 21.25 6.25
N PHE A 299 -22.85 20.16 6.65
CA PHE A 299 -22.23 19.08 7.41
C PHE A 299 -21.30 18.21 6.56
N LEU A 300 -21.46 18.24 5.24
CA LEU A 300 -20.77 17.35 4.31
C LEU A 300 -19.57 18.05 3.65
N ASN A 301 -18.51 17.28 3.40
CA ASN A 301 -17.33 17.79 2.70
C ASN A 301 -17.58 17.93 1.18
N HIS A 302 -18.40 17.03 0.63
CA HIS A 302 -18.84 17.02 -0.76
C HIS A 302 -20.21 16.35 -0.87
N PHE A 303 -20.97 16.60 -1.92
CA PHE A 303 -22.30 16.01 -2.14
C PHE A 303 -22.61 15.96 -3.63
N THR A 304 -23.66 15.28 -4.05
CA THR A 304 -24.15 15.32 -5.44
C THR A 304 -25.54 15.91 -5.49
N ILE A 305 -26.05 16.13 -6.70
CA ILE A 305 -27.42 16.64 -6.85
C ILE A 305 -28.46 15.67 -6.27
N GLU A 306 -28.20 14.37 -6.34
CA GLU A 306 -29.04 13.34 -5.70
C GLU A 306 -29.12 13.57 -4.19
N LEU A 307 -27.98 13.82 -3.54
CA LEU A 307 -27.95 14.08 -2.10
C LEU A 307 -28.57 15.43 -1.72
N VAL A 308 -28.51 16.43 -2.61
CA VAL A 308 -29.25 17.70 -2.45
C VAL A 308 -30.76 17.43 -2.45
N ILE A 309 -31.25 16.60 -3.37
CA ILE A 309 -32.65 16.22 -3.45
C ILE A 309 -33.06 15.46 -2.20
N ASP A 310 -32.26 14.49 -1.76
CA ASP A 310 -32.57 13.64 -0.59
C ASP A 310 -32.59 14.42 0.73
N LEU A 311 -31.88 15.56 0.82
CA LEU A 311 -31.83 16.41 2.02
C LEU A 311 -32.79 17.62 1.97
N TYR A 312 -33.57 17.74 0.90
CA TYR A 312 -34.50 18.84 0.69
C TYR A 312 -35.95 18.43 1.00
N ASP A 313 -36.56 19.10 1.98
CA ASP A 313 -37.94 18.81 2.41
C ASP A 313 -39.03 19.52 1.58
N GLY A 314 -38.64 20.28 0.54
CA GLY A 314 -39.57 21.04 -0.30
C GLY A 314 -40.02 20.29 -1.55
N ASP A 315 -40.68 20.98 -2.48
CA ASP A 315 -41.12 20.40 -3.75
C ASP A 315 -39.89 20.02 -4.61
N PRO A 316 -39.73 18.77 -5.06
CA PRO A 316 -38.65 18.37 -5.96
C PRO A 316 -38.48 19.27 -7.19
N ALA A 317 -39.54 19.92 -7.68
CA ALA A 317 -39.46 20.89 -8.77
C ALA A 317 -38.56 22.11 -8.46
N ASP A 318 -38.43 22.48 -7.18
CA ASP A 318 -37.60 23.61 -6.74
C ASP A 318 -36.10 23.25 -6.64
N THR A 319 -35.76 21.96 -6.69
CA THR A 319 -34.37 21.49 -6.52
C THR A 319 -33.44 21.95 -7.63
N GLU A 320 -33.97 22.34 -8.80
CA GLU A 320 -33.17 22.96 -9.86
C GLU A 320 -32.59 24.32 -9.45
N THR A 321 -33.36 25.12 -8.68
CA THR A 321 -32.90 26.42 -8.16
C THR A 321 -31.85 26.24 -7.06
N LEU A 322 -32.02 25.23 -6.21
CA LEU A 322 -31.07 24.89 -5.16
C LEU A 322 -29.79 24.26 -5.73
N GLY A 323 -29.91 23.36 -6.70
CA GLY A 323 -28.80 22.73 -7.41
C GLY A 323 -27.96 23.70 -8.24
N SER A 324 -28.50 24.88 -8.55
CA SER A 324 -27.80 25.99 -9.22
C SER A 324 -27.39 27.12 -8.26
N HIS A 325 -27.36 26.85 -6.95
CA HIS A 325 -26.99 27.84 -5.94
C HIS A 325 -25.63 28.51 -6.28
N PRO A 326 -25.52 29.85 -6.22
CA PRO A 326 -24.37 30.60 -6.73
C PRO A 326 -23.03 30.28 -6.05
N PHE A 327 -23.08 29.66 -4.86
CA PHE A 327 -21.92 29.24 -4.08
C PHE A 327 -21.68 27.73 -4.07
N PHE A 328 -22.39 26.96 -4.90
CA PHE A 328 -21.98 25.60 -5.23
C PHE A 328 -20.89 25.65 -6.29
N ILE A 329 -19.88 24.81 -6.12
CA ILE A 329 -18.78 24.62 -7.05
C ILE A 329 -18.79 23.15 -7.43
N SER A 330 -18.75 22.88 -8.73
CA SER A 330 -18.66 21.52 -9.26
C SER A 330 -17.21 21.10 -9.37
N GLU A 331 -16.92 19.90 -8.88
CA GLU A 331 -15.71 19.18 -9.24
C GLU A 331 -15.81 18.74 -10.71
N HIS A 332 -14.73 18.93 -11.46
CA HIS A 332 -14.73 18.74 -12.90
C HIS A 332 -14.83 17.26 -13.27
N GLY A 333 -15.92 16.88 -13.97
CA GLY A 333 -16.08 15.55 -14.56
C GLY A 333 -16.60 14.46 -13.62
N THR A 334 -16.71 14.70 -12.31
CA THR A 334 -17.17 13.71 -11.32
C THR A 334 -18.64 13.88 -10.93
N GLY A 335 -19.21 15.07 -11.12
CA GLY A 335 -20.56 15.40 -10.65
C GLY A 335 -20.66 15.71 -9.16
N ARG A 336 -19.53 15.65 -8.42
CA ARG A 336 -19.45 16.09 -7.02
C ARG A 336 -19.53 17.61 -6.95
N LEU A 337 -20.25 18.09 -5.95
CA LEU A 337 -20.48 19.48 -5.61
C LEU A 337 -19.92 19.77 -4.21
N PHE A 338 -19.51 21.01 -4.00
CA PHE A 338 -19.10 21.50 -2.69
C PHE A 338 -19.40 22.99 -2.55
N PHE A 339 -19.44 23.47 -1.31
CA PHE A 339 -19.60 24.89 -1.05
C PHE A 339 -18.31 25.68 -1.28
N HIS A 340 -18.48 26.91 -1.74
CA HIS A 340 -17.45 27.94 -1.59
C HIS A 340 -17.08 28.10 -0.09
N ARG A 341 -15.78 28.12 0.21
CA ARG A 341 -15.24 28.02 1.58
C ARG A 341 -15.87 29.00 2.59
N LEU A 342 -15.97 30.29 2.28
CA LEU A 342 -16.55 31.27 3.23
C LEU A 342 -18.03 31.06 3.47
N TYR A 343 -18.75 30.66 2.42
CA TYR A 343 -20.18 30.40 2.54
C TYR A 343 -20.43 29.10 3.30
N HIS A 344 -19.56 28.09 3.11
CA HIS A 344 -19.56 26.87 3.93
C HIS A 344 -19.38 27.19 5.41
N LEU A 345 -18.36 27.97 5.76
CA LEU A 345 -18.09 28.39 7.15
C LEU A 345 -19.25 29.20 7.74
N PHE A 346 -19.86 30.08 6.93
CA PHE A 346 -21.08 30.82 7.31
C PHE A 346 -22.25 29.88 7.64
N LEU A 347 -22.52 28.90 6.78
CA LEU A 347 -23.57 27.90 7.01
C LEU A 347 -23.26 26.99 8.20
N GLN A 348 -22.00 26.62 8.40
CA GLN A 348 -21.54 25.86 9.58
C GLN A 348 -21.84 26.63 10.87
N LYS A 349 -21.58 27.94 10.91
CA LYS A 349 -21.97 28.81 12.03
C LYS A 349 -23.49 28.88 12.24
N LYS A 350 -24.32 28.47 11.28
CA LYS A 350 -25.78 28.42 11.38
C LYS A 350 -26.34 27.03 11.69
N GLN A 351 -25.48 26.01 11.86
CA GLN A 351 -25.91 24.65 12.21
C GLN A 351 -26.66 24.56 13.55
N TYR A 352 -26.48 25.54 14.44
CA TYR A 352 -27.26 25.66 15.68
C TYR A 352 -28.76 25.91 15.43
N LEU A 353 -29.15 26.38 14.24
CA LEU A 353 -30.56 26.57 13.86
C LEU A 353 -31.26 25.25 13.54
N LEU A 354 -30.51 24.18 13.27
CA LEU A 354 -31.06 22.86 13.09
C LEU A 354 -31.35 22.22 14.43
N THR A 355 -32.51 21.57 14.53
CA THR A 355 -32.79 20.70 15.67
C THR A 355 -31.81 19.52 15.66
N ASP A 356 -31.61 18.87 16.80
CA ASP A 356 -30.78 17.66 16.81
C ASP A 356 -31.37 16.56 15.92
N SER A 357 -32.70 16.51 15.78
CA SER A 357 -33.38 15.62 14.83
C SER A 357 -32.99 15.91 13.38
N ASP A 358 -32.86 17.17 12.99
CA ASP A 358 -32.41 17.56 11.65
C ASP A 358 -30.97 17.15 11.39
N LYS A 359 -30.06 17.44 12.35
CA LYS A 359 -28.64 17.05 12.23
C LYS A 359 -28.50 15.53 12.07
N GLN A 360 -29.27 14.79 12.87
CA GLN A 360 -29.36 13.34 12.82
C GLN A 360 -29.87 12.83 11.46
N HIS A 361 -30.87 13.49 10.89
CA HIS A 361 -31.38 13.16 9.56
C HIS A 361 -30.29 13.34 8.49
N VAL A 362 -29.55 14.45 8.51
CA VAL A 362 -28.45 14.71 7.56
C VAL A 362 -27.42 13.59 7.57
N TRP A 363 -26.91 13.27 8.75
CA TRP A 363 -25.86 12.26 8.88
C TRP A 363 -26.32 10.89 8.43
N LYS A 364 -27.56 10.49 8.76
CA LYS A 364 -28.12 9.21 8.33
C LYS A 364 -28.31 9.13 6.82
N THR A 365 -28.80 10.19 6.20
CA THR A 365 -28.99 10.24 4.73
C THR A 365 -27.65 10.21 4.01
N ALA A 366 -26.69 11.04 4.43
CA ALA A 366 -25.34 11.07 3.85
C ALA A 366 -24.59 9.75 4.02
N ALA A 367 -24.65 9.15 5.21
CA ALA A 367 -23.97 7.88 5.47
C ALA A 367 -24.48 6.74 4.57
N ARG A 368 -25.81 6.67 4.33
CA ARG A 368 -26.40 5.70 3.40
C ARG A 368 -25.94 5.93 1.97
N TYR A 369 -25.89 7.19 1.56
CA TYR A 369 -25.41 7.57 0.24
C TYR A 369 -23.96 7.13 0.02
N TYR A 370 -23.03 7.49 0.93
CA TYR A 370 -21.62 7.12 0.80
C TYR A 370 -21.41 5.61 0.87
N ALA A 371 -22.15 4.92 1.75
CA ALA A 371 -22.09 3.46 1.82
C ALA A 371 -22.52 2.80 0.49
N ALA A 372 -23.55 3.33 -0.17
CA ALA A 372 -24.01 2.85 -1.47
C ALA A 372 -23.03 3.18 -2.61
N ALA A 373 -22.30 4.30 -2.50
CA ALA A 373 -21.24 4.68 -3.44
C ALA A 373 -19.95 3.87 -3.29
N GLY A 374 -19.78 3.12 -2.19
CA GLY A 374 -18.57 2.37 -1.86
C GLY A 374 -17.51 3.18 -1.07
N ASP A 375 -17.86 4.40 -0.68
CA ASP A 375 -17.01 5.33 0.09
C ASP A 375 -17.15 5.02 1.60
N ALA A 376 -16.59 3.88 2.01
CA ALA A 376 -16.82 3.29 3.34
C ALA A 376 -16.27 4.14 4.50
N LEU A 377 -15.14 4.83 4.33
CA LEU A 377 -14.54 5.65 5.38
C LEU A 377 -15.39 6.90 5.65
N GLU A 378 -15.91 7.52 4.59
CA GLU A 378 -16.87 8.62 4.65
C GLU A 378 -18.19 8.20 5.31
N ALA A 379 -18.69 7.01 4.96
CA ALA A 379 -19.88 6.45 5.58
C ALA A 379 -19.69 6.21 7.09
N ILE A 380 -18.54 5.65 7.50
CA ILE A 380 -18.21 5.43 8.92
C ILE A 380 -18.19 6.75 9.69
N ALA A 381 -17.52 7.77 9.15
CA ALA A 381 -17.48 9.10 9.76
C ALA A 381 -18.91 9.69 9.90
N CYS A 382 -19.74 9.58 8.86
CA CYS A 382 -21.12 10.06 8.90
C CYS A 382 -21.99 9.31 9.90
N TYR A 383 -21.94 7.97 9.95
CA TYR A 383 -22.67 7.19 10.93
C TYR A 383 -22.24 7.53 12.36
N ARG A 384 -20.95 7.78 12.59
CA ARG A 384 -20.43 8.21 13.90
C ARG A 384 -21.02 9.55 14.34
N HIS A 385 -21.03 10.54 13.46
CA HIS A 385 -21.61 11.85 13.77
C HIS A 385 -23.13 11.79 13.91
N GLY A 386 -23.79 10.92 13.13
CA GLY A 386 -25.22 10.65 13.20
C GLY A 386 -25.65 9.71 14.33
N GLY A 387 -24.77 9.39 15.30
CA GLY A 387 -25.09 8.51 16.42
C GLY A 387 -25.59 7.12 16.03
N ASP A 388 -25.42 6.72 14.78
CA ASP A 388 -25.91 5.43 14.26
C ASP A 388 -24.80 4.40 14.39
N HIS A 389 -24.49 4.08 15.64
CA HIS A 389 -23.40 3.18 15.99
C HIS A 389 -23.59 1.79 15.39
N VAL A 390 -24.83 1.35 15.20
CA VAL A 390 -25.14 0.06 14.56
C VAL A 390 -24.66 0.04 13.12
N ARG A 391 -25.04 1.01 12.30
CA ARG A 391 -24.61 1.06 10.89
C ARG A 391 -23.12 1.41 10.73
N MET A 392 -22.57 2.18 11.66
CA MET A 392 -21.12 2.40 11.76
C MET A 392 -20.39 1.07 11.91
N LEU A 393 -20.77 0.27 12.92
CA LEU A 393 -20.19 -1.05 13.18
C LEU A 393 -20.39 -2.03 12.02
N GLN A 394 -21.52 -1.97 11.31
CA GLN A 394 -21.73 -2.76 10.08
C GLN A 394 -20.74 -2.39 8.99
N THR A 395 -20.52 -1.09 8.78
CA THR A 395 -19.62 -0.59 7.75
C THR A 395 -18.16 -0.91 8.10
N ILE A 396 -17.79 -0.78 9.39
CA ILE A 396 -16.47 -1.23 9.90
C ILE A 396 -16.29 -2.71 9.63
N GLY A 397 -17.27 -3.55 9.98
CA GLY A 397 -17.17 -4.98 9.74
C GLY A 397 -16.98 -5.33 8.27
N LEU A 398 -17.68 -4.65 7.34
CA LEU A 398 -17.51 -4.84 5.89
C LEU A 398 -16.15 -4.35 5.39
N PHE A 399 -15.62 -3.27 5.99
CA PHE A 399 -14.35 -2.66 5.58
C PHE A 399 -13.13 -3.40 6.13
N ALA A 400 -13.13 -3.72 7.43
CA ALA A 400 -12.12 -4.56 8.09
C ALA A 400 -12.25 -6.03 7.63
N GLY A 401 -13.45 -6.40 7.17
CA GLY A 401 -13.83 -7.64 6.47
C GLY A 401 -13.03 -8.04 5.24
N LYS A 402 -12.07 -7.21 4.82
CA LYS A 402 -11.23 -7.48 3.67
C LYS A 402 -10.36 -8.68 3.97
N LEU A 403 -10.20 -9.54 2.97
CA LEU A 403 -9.41 -10.76 3.05
C LEU A 403 -7.99 -10.53 3.62
N TYR A 404 -7.42 -9.33 3.39
CA TYR A 404 -6.04 -8.97 3.71
C TYR A 404 -5.86 -8.24 5.04
N GLY A 405 -6.93 -7.96 5.78
CA GLY A 405 -6.91 -7.01 6.89
C GLY A 405 -6.74 -5.56 6.42
N VAL A 406 -6.52 -4.67 7.37
CA VAL A 406 -6.32 -3.23 7.13
C VAL A 406 -4.86 -2.80 7.25
N THR A 407 -4.50 -1.69 6.63
CA THR A 407 -3.20 -1.03 6.86
C THR A 407 -3.14 -0.42 8.26
N GLU A 408 -1.93 -0.13 8.78
CA GLU A 408 -1.76 0.50 10.10
C GLU A 408 -2.50 1.85 10.21
N GLN A 409 -2.52 2.64 9.13
CA GLN A 409 -3.21 3.94 9.10
C GLN A 409 -4.73 3.79 9.06
N GLU A 410 -5.25 2.80 8.32
CA GLU A 410 -6.67 2.46 8.33
C GLU A 410 -7.10 1.92 9.69
N ALA A 411 -6.29 1.06 10.32
CA ALA A 411 -6.54 0.57 11.68
C ALA A 411 -6.63 1.71 12.68
N ALA A 412 -5.68 2.67 12.63
CA ALA A 412 -5.69 3.84 13.50
C ALA A 412 -6.96 4.67 13.35
N PHE A 413 -7.41 4.93 12.11
CA PHE A 413 -8.66 5.64 11.83
C PHE A 413 -9.88 4.90 12.43
N LEU A 414 -9.97 3.59 12.23
CA LEU A 414 -11.10 2.79 12.71
C LEU A 414 -11.11 2.67 14.24
N LEU A 415 -9.93 2.50 14.86
CA LEU A 415 -9.77 2.50 16.32
C LEU A 415 -10.20 3.83 16.92
N GLU A 416 -9.80 4.97 16.34
CA GLU A 416 -10.24 6.30 16.79
C GLU A 416 -11.78 6.41 16.84
N HIS A 417 -12.46 5.92 15.81
CA HIS A 417 -13.93 5.97 15.75
C HIS A 417 -14.58 5.01 16.76
N LEU A 418 -13.99 3.85 17.00
CA LEU A 418 -14.44 2.90 18.01
C LEU A 418 -14.21 3.46 19.41
N ASP A 419 -13.05 4.05 19.72
CA ASP A 419 -12.67 4.53 21.05
C ASP A 419 -13.53 5.69 21.55
N LEU A 420 -14.21 6.38 20.63
CA LEU A 420 -15.21 7.39 20.96
C LEU A 420 -16.56 6.81 21.43
N LEU A 421 -16.75 5.49 21.44
CA LEU A 421 -17.94 4.85 22.04
C LEU A 421 -17.83 4.87 23.57
N THR A 422 -18.91 5.23 24.23
CA THR A 422 -19.00 5.23 25.70
C THR A 422 -18.99 3.80 26.26
N PRO A 423 -18.63 3.60 27.54
CA PRO A 423 -18.71 2.28 28.16
C PRO A 423 -20.11 1.65 28.11
N GLU A 424 -21.17 2.46 28.21
CA GLU A 424 -22.55 2.01 28.09
C GLU A 424 -22.87 1.53 26.67
N GLU A 425 -22.43 2.27 25.64
CA GLU A 425 -22.59 1.85 24.24
C GLU A 425 -21.79 0.58 23.93
N VAL A 426 -20.58 0.42 24.47
CA VAL A 426 -19.80 -0.81 24.32
C VAL A 426 -20.47 -2.00 25.02
N GLN A 427 -21.18 -1.76 26.13
CA GLN A 427 -22.03 -2.78 26.74
C GLN A 427 -23.22 -3.12 25.85
N ASP A 428 -23.84 -2.15 25.21
CA ASP A 428 -24.96 -2.38 24.28
C ASP A 428 -24.52 -3.02 22.97
N TYR A 429 -23.28 -2.77 22.54
CA TYR A 429 -22.69 -3.24 21.27
C TYR A 429 -21.35 -3.94 21.50
N PRO A 430 -21.34 -5.16 22.08
CA PRO A 430 -20.11 -5.90 22.38
C PRO A 430 -19.28 -6.23 21.12
N VAL A 431 -19.87 -6.19 19.92
CA VAL A 431 -19.17 -6.35 18.64
C VAL A 431 -18.12 -5.25 18.39
N ALA A 432 -18.25 -4.08 19.03
CA ALA A 432 -17.22 -3.04 18.96
C ALA A 432 -15.89 -3.53 19.52
N ASP A 433 -15.92 -4.24 20.65
CA ASP A 433 -14.75 -4.87 21.25
C ASP A 433 -14.18 -5.94 20.32
N TYR A 434 -15.03 -6.78 19.73
CA TYR A 434 -14.60 -7.75 18.72
C TYR A 434 -13.83 -7.11 17.56
N PHE A 435 -14.33 -6.00 17.00
CA PHE A 435 -13.63 -5.28 15.93
C PHE A 435 -12.34 -4.64 16.41
N ARG A 436 -12.27 -4.06 17.62
CA ARG A 436 -11.00 -3.57 18.18
C ARG A 436 -9.96 -4.68 18.26
N ALA A 437 -10.35 -5.86 18.74
CA ALA A 437 -9.45 -7.01 18.78
C ALA A 437 -8.93 -7.40 17.40
N HIS A 438 -9.79 -7.47 16.38
CA HIS A 438 -9.38 -7.77 15.01
C HIS A 438 -8.43 -6.71 14.44
N LEU A 439 -8.70 -5.43 14.67
CA LEU A 439 -7.80 -4.36 14.23
C LEU A 439 -6.43 -4.47 14.92
N TYR A 440 -6.39 -4.80 16.21
CA TYR A 440 -5.15 -5.10 16.93
C TYR A 440 -4.44 -6.34 16.39
N MET A 441 -5.18 -7.36 15.94
CA MET A 441 -4.61 -8.52 15.25
C MET A 441 -3.96 -8.11 13.91
N ASP A 442 -4.62 -7.30 13.11
CA ASP A 442 -4.13 -6.82 11.80
C ASP A 442 -2.83 -6.03 11.92
N ILE A 443 -2.69 -5.22 12.99
CA ILE A 443 -1.47 -4.44 13.27
C ILE A 443 -0.48 -5.15 14.20
N LEU A 444 -0.68 -6.44 14.48
CA LEU A 444 0.19 -7.29 15.31
C LEU A 444 0.36 -6.82 16.77
N GLU A 445 -0.57 -6.04 17.30
CA GLU A 445 -0.67 -5.71 18.73
C GLU A 445 -1.42 -6.82 19.49
N LEU A 446 -0.95 -8.06 19.32
CA LEU A 446 -1.75 -9.23 19.64
C LEU A 446 -2.04 -9.38 21.15
N GLY A 447 -1.16 -8.90 22.05
CA GLY A 447 -1.45 -8.91 23.49
C GLY A 447 -2.65 -8.03 23.88
N LYS A 448 -2.87 -6.91 23.17
CA LYS A 448 -4.09 -6.09 23.33
C LYS A 448 -5.31 -6.85 22.82
N ALA A 449 -5.19 -7.49 21.65
CA ALA A 449 -6.26 -8.30 21.08
C ALA A 449 -6.68 -9.44 22.02
N GLU A 450 -5.72 -10.21 22.55
CA GLU A 450 -5.94 -11.33 23.46
C GLU A 450 -6.71 -10.89 24.73
N THR A 451 -6.20 -9.85 25.39
CA THR A 451 -6.81 -9.29 26.60
C THR A 451 -8.26 -8.89 26.33
N LEU A 452 -8.50 -8.26 25.19
CA LEU A 452 -9.80 -7.74 24.82
C LEU A 452 -10.77 -8.87 24.45
N LEU A 453 -10.32 -9.91 23.76
CA LEU A 453 -11.10 -11.11 23.43
C LEU A 453 -11.48 -11.92 24.67
N PHE A 454 -10.57 -12.14 25.63
CA PHE A 454 -10.90 -12.82 26.88
C PHE A 454 -11.89 -12.04 27.75
N ASN A 455 -11.74 -10.71 27.81
CA ASN A 455 -12.71 -9.85 28.49
C ASN A 455 -14.08 -9.90 27.81
N LEU A 456 -14.12 -9.96 26.48
CA LEU A 456 -15.33 -10.11 25.70
C LEU A 456 -15.97 -11.49 25.94
N GLU A 457 -15.20 -12.58 25.86
CA GLU A 457 -15.66 -13.95 26.17
C GLU A 457 -16.36 -14.00 27.52
N LYS A 458 -15.67 -13.54 28.58
CA LYS A 458 -16.22 -13.52 29.94
C LYS A 458 -17.53 -12.74 30.01
N ARG A 459 -17.57 -11.54 29.42
CA ARG A 459 -18.76 -10.68 29.42
C ARG A 459 -19.95 -11.33 28.72
N LEU A 460 -19.72 -11.99 27.58
CA LEU A 460 -20.76 -12.66 26.81
C LEU A 460 -21.30 -13.90 27.55
N LEU A 461 -20.42 -14.68 28.18
CA LEU A 461 -20.80 -15.82 29.03
C LEU A 461 -21.62 -15.39 30.26
N ASP A 462 -21.18 -14.32 30.96
CA ASP A 462 -21.87 -13.80 32.15
C ASP A 462 -23.29 -13.30 31.81
N ARG A 463 -23.50 -12.77 30.60
CA ARG A 463 -24.81 -12.29 30.12
C ARG A 463 -25.73 -13.39 29.62
N GLY A 464 -25.17 -14.41 28.97
CA GLY A 464 -25.90 -15.58 28.47
C GLY A 464 -27.06 -15.25 27.52
N ARG A 465 -26.98 -14.17 26.73
CA ARG A 465 -28.06 -13.78 25.81
C ARG A 465 -28.01 -14.57 24.51
N GLU A 466 -29.18 -14.98 24.02
CA GLU A 466 -29.31 -15.81 22.82
C GLU A 466 -28.82 -15.08 21.54
N ASP A 467 -29.06 -13.77 21.43
CA ASP A 467 -28.63 -12.92 20.30
C ASP A 467 -27.11 -12.72 20.21
N GLU A 468 -26.37 -12.99 21.29
CA GLU A 468 -24.91 -12.83 21.38
C GLU A 468 -24.15 -14.15 21.21
N THR A 469 -24.88 -15.27 21.13
CA THR A 469 -24.33 -16.63 20.99
C THR A 469 -23.37 -16.71 19.79
N THR A 470 -23.75 -16.14 18.65
CA THR A 470 -22.92 -16.13 17.45
C THR A 470 -21.64 -15.30 17.65
N LEU A 471 -21.72 -14.14 18.30
CA LEU A 471 -20.54 -13.30 18.58
C LEU A 471 -19.58 -14.01 19.53
N LEU A 472 -20.07 -14.78 20.50
CA LEU A 472 -19.24 -15.61 21.37
C LEU A 472 -18.51 -16.69 20.56
N GLY A 473 -19.22 -17.36 19.64
CA GLY A 473 -18.60 -18.29 18.69
C GLY A 473 -17.51 -17.65 17.84
N ASP A 474 -17.77 -16.47 17.26
CA ASP A 474 -16.79 -15.72 16.48
C ASP A 474 -15.60 -15.24 17.34
N THR A 475 -15.84 -14.90 18.61
CA THR A 475 -14.81 -14.54 19.60
C THR A 475 -13.89 -15.73 19.87
N TYR A 476 -14.45 -16.93 20.00
CA TYR A 476 -13.67 -18.16 20.10
C TYR A 476 -12.85 -18.45 18.85
N ILE A 477 -13.40 -18.21 17.67
CA ILE A 477 -12.62 -18.32 16.42
C ILE A 477 -11.44 -17.34 16.43
N ALA A 478 -11.65 -16.08 16.81
CA ALA A 478 -10.58 -15.08 16.89
C ALA A 478 -9.49 -15.46 17.92
N LEU A 479 -9.89 -15.97 19.09
CA LEU A 479 -8.96 -16.55 20.07
C LEU A 479 -8.21 -17.75 19.47
N GLY A 480 -8.89 -18.63 18.74
CA GLY A 480 -8.28 -19.75 18.03
C GLY A 480 -7.18 -19.30 17.07
N PHE A 481 -7.44 -18.28 16.24
CA PHE A 481 -6.44 -17.70 15.34
C PHE A 481 -5.28 -17.05 16.10
N LEU A 482 -5.58 -16.28 17.15
CA LEU A 482 -4.56 -15.62 17.96
C LEU A 482 -3.66 -16.64 18.68
N HIS A 483 -4.23 -17.69 19.24
CA HIS A 483 -3.48 -18.77 19.89
C HIS A 483 -2.80 -19.70 18.89
N MET A 484 -3.23 -19.76 17.63
CA MET A 484 -2.44 -20.39 16.56
C MET A 484 -1.09 -19.68 16.37
N ILE A 485 -0.98 -18.39 16.73
CA ILE A 485 0.28 -17.65 16.73
C ILE A 485 1.09 -17.93 18.00
N TYR A 486 0.52 -17.73 19.20
CA TYR A 486 1.27 -17.80 20.47
C TYR A 486 1.27 -19.15 21.19
N ASN A 487 0.17 -19.88 21.15
CA ASN A 487 -0.09 -21.07 21.96
C ASN A 487 -0.58 -22.22 21.07
N GLN A 488 0.37 -22.68 20.24
CA GLN A 488 0.12 -23.61 19.14
C GLN A 488 -0.29 -25.02 19.56
N GLU A 489 -0.30 -25.33 20.85
CA GLU A 489 -0.68 -26.66 21.32
C GLU A 489 -2.18 -26.80 21.60
N THR A 490 -2.83 -25.69 22.01
CA THR A 490 -4.20 -25.70 22.54
C THR A 490 -5.18 -24.86 21.73
N TYR A 491 -4.74 -24.18 20.66
CA TYR A 491 -5.64 -23.35 19.84
C TYR A 491 -6.89 -24.07 19.33
N GLY A 492 -6.79 -25.38 19.07
CA GLY A 492 -7.89 -26.23 18.65
C GLY A 492 -9.05 -26.28 19.65
N GLU A 493 -8.78 -26.07 20.94
CA GLU A 493 -9.80 -26.04 21.99
C GLU A 493 -10.77 -24.86 21.80
N PHE A 494 -10.31 -23.72 21.28
CA PHE A 494 -11.17 -22.58 21.00
C PHE A 494 -12.12 -22.86 19.83
N PHE A 495 -11.63 -23.49 18.76
CA PHE A 495 -12.49 -23.92 17.65
C PHE A 495 -13.52 -24.98 18.11
N GLN A 496 -13.13 -25.88 19.01
CA GLN A 496 -14.07 -26.81 19.63
C GLN A 496 -15.11 -26.08 20.50
N LYS A 497 -14.71 -25.09 21.30
CA LYS A 497 -15.64 -24.25 22.07
C LYS A 497 -16.59 -23.46 21.19
N ALA A 498 -16.16 -23.04 20.00
CA ALA A 498 -16.98 -22.29 19.05
C ALA A 498 -18.12 -23.12 18.44
N ASP A 499 -17.91 -24.44 18.28
CA ASP A 499 -18.85 -25.37 17.61
C ASP A 499 -20.31 -25.28 18.07
N PRO A 500 -20.64 -25.38 19.37
CA PRO A 500 -22.03 -25.29 19.83
C PRO A 500 -22.69 -23.93 19.54
N TYR A 501 -21.90 -22.86 19.40
CA TYR A 501 -22.39 -21.50 19.18
C TYR A 501 -22.56 -21.14 17.71
N LEU A 502 -21.99 -21.95 16.81
CA LEU A 502 -21.97 -21.72 15.37
C LEU A 502 -22.55 -22.93 14.59
N PRO A 503 -23.83 -23.28 14.79
CA PRO A 503 -24.45 -24.40 14.08
C PRO A 503 -24.53 -24.19 12.56
N ASN A 504 -24.49 -22.92 12.12
CA ASN A 504 -24.41 -22.52 10.73
C ASN A 504 -23.00 -22.03 10.35
N GLY A 505 -21.99 -22.41 11.13
CA GLY A 505 -20.58 -22.00 11.07
C GLY A 505 -20.32 -20.50 11.20
N ALA A 506 -19.07 -20.13 10.97
CA ALA A 506 -18.53 -18.82 11.27
C ALA A 506 -19.24 -17.72 10.48
N SER A 507 -19.48 -16.59 11.15
CA SER A 507 -20.11 -15.44 10.51
C SER A 507 -19.14 -14.75 9.56
N TYR A 508 -17.84 -14.82 9.84
CA TYR A 508 -16.83 -14.11 9.04
C TYR A 508 -16.22 -15.00 7.95
N TYR A 509 -15.94 -16.26 8.27
CA TYR A 509 -15.23 -17.20 7.41
C TYR A 509 -16.22 -18.16 6.73
N LYS A 510 -16.26 -18.15 5.40
CA LYS A 510 -17.11 -19.05 4.59
C LYS A 510 -16.25 -20.01 3.78
N HIS A 511 -16.90 -21.00 3.14
CA HIS A 511 -16.27 -22.07 2.35
C HIS A 511 -15.27 -21.60 1.28
N ASN A 512 -15.42 -20.40 0.73
CA ASN A 512 -14.53 -19.82 -0.28
C ASN A 512 -13.66 -18.67 0.23
N THR A 513 -13.74 -18.37 1.53
CA THR A 513 -12.82 -17.41 2.16
C THR A 513 -11.46 -18.08 2.21
N LEU A 514 -10.43 -17.40 1.71
CA LEU A 514 -9.04 -17.81 1.89
C LEU A 514 -8.59 -17.31 3.27
N ALA A 515 -7.89 -18.13 4.04
CA ALA A 515 -7.31 -17.70 5.32
C ALA A 515 -6.06 -16.82 5.14
N ILE A 516 -5.58 -16.70 3.90
CA ILE A 516 -4.35 -16.02 3.51
C ILE A 516 -3.14 -16.60 4.23
N GLU A 517 -2.60 -17.67 3.65
CA GLU A 517 -1.30 -18.21 4.03
C GLU A 517 -0.24 -17.79 3.01
N ASN A 518 0.05 -16.49 2.93
CA ASN A 518 1.20 -15.99 2.16
C ASN A 518 2.54 -16.25 2.87
N ASN A 519 2.53 -16.94 4.03
CA ASN A 519 3.70 -17.41 4.78
C ASN A 519 3.71 -18.94 4.88
N SER A 520 4.71 -19.49 5.55
CA SER A 520 4.76 -20.93 5.88
C SER A 520 3.74 -21.25 6.97
N CYS A 521 3.05 -22.38 6.83
CA CYS A 521 2.14 -22.90 7.85
C CYS A 521 2.93 -23.55 9.02
N PHE A 522 4.24 -23.72 8.88
CA PHE A 522 5.14 -24.18 9.93
C PHE A 522 5.37 -23.10 11.00
N ALA A 523 4.61 -23.20 12.08
CA ALA A 523 4.72 -22.32 13.22
C ALA A 523 4.99 -23.18 14.46
N MET A 524 6.20 -23.07 15.04
CA MET A 524 6.55 -23.67 16.33
C MET A 524 6.61 -22.58 17.40
N SER A 525 6.23 -22.89 18.64
CA SER A 525 6.20 -21.91 19.75
C SER A 525 7.54 -21.81 20.47
N ASP A 526 8.35 -22.87 20.41
CA ASP A 526 9.60 -23.02 21.14
C ASP A 526 10.60 -23.93 20.38
N ASN A 527 11.85 -23.99 20.84
CA ASN A 527 12.89 -24.89 20.33
C ASN A 527 13.06 -26.13 21.19
N LEU A 528 12.16 -26.42 22.12
CA LEU A 528 12.35 -27.58 23.00
C LEU A 528 12.25 -28.86 22.15
N PRO A 529 12.95 -29.93 22.55
CA PRO A 529 12.78 -31.23 21.92
C PRO A 529 11.30 -31.63 21.87
N GLY A 530 10.86 -32.10 20.70
CA GLY A 530 9.48 -32.54 20.48
C GLY A 530 8.49 -31.43 20.07
N ALA A 531 8.90 -30.16 20.00
CA ALA A 531 8.02 -29.05 19.65
C ALA A 531 7.39 -29.24 18.26
N ARG A 532 8.17 -29.73 17.30
CA ARG A 532 7.73 -30.05 15.94
C ARG A 532 6.61 -31.09 15.93
N GLU A 533 6.75 -32.17 16.69
CA GLU A 533 5.75 -33.22 16.82
C GLU A 533 4.49 -32.73 17.52
N ARG A 534 4.63 -31.91 18.57
CA ARG A 534 3.49 -31.28 19.27
C ARG A 534 2.69 -30.37 18.33
N MET A 535 3.37 -29.56 17.53
CA MET A 535 2.75 -28.72 16.48
C MET A 535 1.96 -29.57 15.47
N GLU A 536 2.56 -30.62 14.89
CA GLU A 536 1.86 -31.52 13.95
C GLU A 536 0.61 -32.13 14.60
N GLN A 537 0.75 -32.65 15.83
CA GLN A 537 -0.37 -33.27 16.55
C GLN A 537 -1.49 -32.26 16.86
N ALA A 538 -1.14 -31.04 17.25
CA ALA A 538 -2.12 -29.98 17.50
C ALA A 538 -2.93 -29.65 16.23
N ALA A 539 -2.27 -29.55 15.06
CA ALA A 539 -2.94 -29.34 13.78
C ALA A 539 -3.95 -30.45 13.44
N TYR A 540 -3.56 -31.73 13.57
CA TYR A 540 -4.47 -32.84 13.32
C TYR A 540 -5.65 -32.88 14.32
N ARG A 541 -5.43 -32.52 15.59
CA ARG A 541 -6.51 -32.45 16.60
C ARG A 541 -7.48 -31.29 16.32
N ALA A 542 -6.97 -30.15 15.86
CA ALA A 542 -7.77 -28.95 15.60
C ALA A 542 -8.54 -29.03 14.27
N ALA A 543 -7.98 -29.67 13.24
CA ALA A 543 -8.53 -29.67 11.88
C ALA A 543 -10.01 -30.10 11.76
N PRO A 544 -10.52 -31.13 12.47
CA PRO A 544 -11.95 -31.46 12.39
C PRO A 544 -12.84 -30.32 12.89
N TRP A 545 -12.46 -29.65 13.97
CA TRP A 545 -13.20 -28.53 14.53
C TRP A 545 -13.12 -27.30 13.63
N ILE A 546 -11.92 -26.94 13.16
CA ILE A 546 -11.70 -25.83 12.23
C ILE A 546 -12.54 -26.02 10.96
N ASN A 547 -12.46 -27.19 10.32
CA ASN A 547 -13.22 -27.47 9.10
C ASN A 547 -14.73 -27.38 9.32
N LYS A 548 -15.21 -27.81 10.50
CA LYS A 548 -16.63 -27.74 10.86
C LYS A 548 -17.08 -26.30 11.09
N VAL A 549 -16.39 -25.55 11.96
CA VAL A 549 -16.83 -24.20 12.35
C VAL A 549 -16.56 -23.16 11.28
N LEU A 550 -15.55 -23.33 10.43
CA LEU A 550 -15.25 -22.41 9.33
C LEU A 550 -15.78 -22.87 7.96
N HIS A 551 -16.65 -23.90 7.91
CA HIS A 551 -17.21 -24.47 6.67
C HIS A 551 -16.17 -24.80 5.61
N GLY A 552 -15.08 -25.49 5.96
CA GLY A 552 -14.05 -25.88 4.99
C GLY A 552 -13.04 -24.77 4.63
N CYS A 553 -13.15 -23.56 5.18
CA CYS A 553 -12.01 -22.65 5.23
C CYS A 553 -10.85 -23.35 5.96
N MET A 554 -9.62 -23.17 5.45
CA MET A 554 -8.40 -23.86 5.92
C MET A 554 -8.36 -25.38 5.70
N SER A 555 -9.24 -25.93 4.86
CA SER A 555 -9.18 -27.35 4.47
C SER A 555 -7.82 -27.72 3.88
N GLY A 556 -7.21 -28.76 4.46
CA GLY A 556 -5.91 -29.26 4.05
C GLY A 556 -4.73 -28.72 4.88
N MET A 557 -4.95 -27.74 5.75
CA MET A 557 -3.90 -27.13 6.58
C MET A 557 -3.07 -28.16 7.34
N GLU A 558 -3.69 -29.15 7.99
CA GLU A 558 -2.99 -30.17 8.79
C GLU A 558 -1.98 -30.98 7.96
N HIS A 559 -2.33 -31.24 6.70
CA HIS A 559 -1.47 -31.93 5.75
C HIS A 559 -0.36 -31.01 5.25
N ILE A 560 -0.64 -29.73 5.01
CA ILE A 560 0.39 -28.76 4.61
C ILE A 560 1.41 -28.54 5.75
N ILE A 561 0.96 -28.42 7.00
CA ILE A 561 1.83 -28.34 8.19
C ILE A 561 2.72 -29.59 8.29
N SER A 562 2.13 -30.79 8.14
CA SER A 562 2.92 -32.04 8.18
C SER A 562 3.89 -32.15 7.01
N ALA A 563 3.51 -31.67 5.82
CA ALA A 563 4.36 -31.63 4.65
C ALA A 563 5.58 -30.71 4.85
N GLU A 564 5.36 -29.49 5.34
CA GLU A 564 6.44 -28.55 5.66
C GLU A 564 7.33 -29.10 6.79
N SER A 565 6.74 -29.66 7.85
CA SER A 565 7.50 -30.28 8.94
C SER A 565 8.40 -31.43 8.47
N ALA A 566 7.87 -32.36 7.67
CA ALA A 566 8.63 -33.47 7.09
C ALA A 566 9.73 -32.96 6.14
N PHE A 567 9.42 -31.94 5.33
CA PHE A 567 10.38 -31.29 4.46
C PHE A 567 11.57 -30.72 5.25
N MET A 568 11.30 -30.08 6.40
CA MET A 568 12.31 -29.40 7.21
C MET A 568 13.35 -30.35 7.84
N ILE A 569 12.96 -31.60 8.10
CA ILE A 569 13.86 -32.65 8.62
C ILE A 569 14.48 -33.52 7.51
N GLY A 570 14.09 -33.31 6.25
CA GLY A 570 14.60 -34.02 5.08
C GLY A 570 13.87 -35.33 4.75
N ASP A 571 12.70 -35.58 5.33
CA ASP A 571 11.83 -36.72 4.98
C ASP A 571 10.96 -36.34 3.77
N PHE A 572 11.58 -36.38 2.59
CA PHE A 572 10.93 -35.96 1.35
C PHE A 572 9.80 -36.91 0.91
N GLU A 573 9.85 -38.19 1.27
CA GLU A 573 8.77 -39.13 0.96
C GLU A 573 7.49 -38.78 1.73
N LYS A 574 7.58 -38.62 3.07
CA LYS A 574 6.44 -38.16 3.87
C LYS A 574 5.98 -36.77 3.41
N ALA A 575 6.92 -35.86 3.13
CA ALA A 575 6.58 -34.51 2.70
C ALA A 575 5.77 -34.50 1.40
N ARG A 576 6.15 -35.29 0.39
CA ARG A 576 5.38 -35.41 -0.86
C ARG A 576 3.99 -36.00 -0.63
N GLN A 577 3.90 -37.07 0.15
CA GLN A 577 2.61 -37.71 0.46
C GLN A 577 1.65 -36.72 1.13
N GLN A 578 2.12 -36.00 2.15
CA GLN A 578 1.33 -35.02 2.87
C GLN A 578 0.97 -33.81 1.98
N ALA A 579 1.90 -33.33 1.15
CA ALA A 579 1.61 -32.24 0.23
C ALA A 579 0.48 -32.60 -0.76
N TYR A 580 0.51 -33.79 -1.36
CA TYR A 580 -0.58 -34.22 -2.24
C TYR A 580 -1.92 -34.34 -1.51
N GLN A 581 -1.95 -34.93 -0.30
CA GLN A 581 -3.17 -35.02 0.50
C GLN A 581 -3.74 -33.63 0.82
N GLY A 582 -2.88 -32.69 1.21
CA GLY A 582 -3.25 -31.31 1.49
C GLY A 582 -3.80 -30.60 0.25
N ILE A 583 -3.13 -30.72 -0.90
CA ILE A 583 -3.57 -30.13 -2.18
C ILE A 583 -4.96 -30.65 -2.55
N TYR A 584 -5.17 -31.96 -2.58
CA TYR A 584 -6.48 -32.53 -2.95
C TYR A 584 -7.60 -32.07 -2.02
N LYS A 585 -7.34 -32.04 -0.71
CA LYS A 585 -8.32 -31.57 0.28
C LYS A 585 -8.61 -30.08 0.16
N ALA A 586 -7.58 -29.26 -0.08
CA ALA A 586 -7.69 -27.82 -0.25
C ALA A 586 -8.46 -27.47 -1.54
N GLU A 587 -8.11 -28.09 -2.66
CA GLU A 587 -8.78 -27.88 -3.95
C GLU A 587 -10.27 -28.28 -3.92
N ALA A 588 -10.59 -29.37 -3.23
CA ALA A 588 -11.99 -29.82 -3.08
C ALA A 588 -12.88 -28.80 -2.33
N ASN A 589 -12.27 -27.89 -1.55
CA ASN A 589 -12.96 -26.86 -0.77
C ASN A 589 -12.58 -25.43 -1.22
N ASN A 590 -12.05 -25.26 -2.45
CA ASN A 590 -11.63 -23.98 -3.01
C ASN A 590 -10.59 -23.19 -2.17
N GLN A 591 -9.79 -23.88 -1.35
CA GLN A 591 -8.74 -23.29 -0.51
C GLN A 591 -7.44 -23.16 -1.31
N HIS A 592 -7.43 -22.23 -2.27
CA HIS A 592 -6.35 -22.12 -3.26
C HIS A 592 -5.00 -21.68 -2.70
N ASP A 593 -4.98 -20.92 -1.59
CA ASP A 593 -3.76 -20.52 -0.88
C ASP A 593 -3.04 -21.73 -0.27
N TYR A 594 -3.76 -22.63 0.41
CA TYR A 594 -3.19 -23.89 0.92
C TYR A 594 -2.74 -24.83 -0.18
N ALA A 595 -3.49 -24.91 -1.29
CA ALA A 595 -3.05 -25.66 -2.46
C ALA A 595 -1.72 -25.11 -3.00
N CYS A 596 -1.58 -23.78 -3.10
CA CYS A 596 -0.33 -23.14 -3.50
C CYS A 596 0.84 -23.47 -2.55
N ASN A 597 0.61 -23.52 -1.25
CA ASN A 597 1.63 -23.94 -0.29
C ASN A 597 2.07 -25.40 -0.52
N GLY A 598 1.13 -26.31 -0.76
CA GLY A 598 1.45 -27.70 -1.10
C GLY A 598 2.30 -27.81 -2.38
N TYR A 599 1.91 -27.11 -3.44
CA TYR A 599 2.69 -27.04 -4.67
C TYR A 599 4.09 -26.46 -4.44
N PHE A 600 4.21 -25.48 -3.57
CA PHE A 600 5.50 -24.87 -3.26
C PHE A 600 6.42 -25.82 -2.47
N VAL A 601 5.89 -26.63 -1.54
CA VAL A 601 6.65 -27.70 -0.89
C VAL A 601 7.17 -28.70 -1.92
N LEU A 602 6.32 -29.15 -2.85
CA LEU A 602 6.73 -30.06 -3.93
C LEU A 602 7.82 -29.44 -4.82
N ALA A 603 7.70 -28.16 -5.16
CA ALA A 603 8.71 -27.44 -5.93
C ALA A 603 10.07 -27.38 -5.20
N ARG A 604 10.06 -27.15 -3.88
CA ARG A 604 11.27 -27.12 -3.06
C ARG A 604 11.93 -28.49 -2.92
N ILE A 605 11.13 -29.57 -2.83
CA ILE A 605 11.63 -30.95 -2.84
C ILE A 605 12.33 -31.23 -4.18
N ALA A 606 11.67 -30.93 -5.30
CA ALA A 606 12.23 -31.10 -6.63
C ALA A 606 13.55 -30.32 -6.80
N TRP A 607 13.62 -29.09 -6.27
CA TRP A 607 14.85 -28.30 -6.26
C TRP A 607 16.00 -28.98 -5.49
N LEU A 608 15.74 -29.52 -4.29
CA LEU A 608 16.76 -30.21 -3.49
C LEU A 608 17.22 -31.54 -4.12
N GLN A 609 16.34 -32.19 -4.88
CA GLN A 609 16.60 -33.45 -5.57
C GLN A 609 17.20 -33.28 -6.97
N GLY A 610 17.20 -32.07 -7.51
CA GLY A 610 17.77 -31.77 -8.83
C GLY A 610 16.80 -32.00 -10.00
N GLU A 611 15.49 -31.91 -9.76
CA GLU A 611 14.44 -32.25 -10.73
C GLU A 611 13.82 -30.98 -11.36
N LEU A 612 14.49 -30.39 -12.35
CA LEU A 612 14.02 -29.16 -13.01
C LEU A 612 12.59 -29.25 -13.60
N PRO A 613 12.19 -30.33 -14.30
CA PRO A 613 10.85 -30.42 -14.88
C PRO A 613 9.75 -30.36 -13.83
N GLU A 614 9.93 -31.06 -12.71
CA GLU A 614 8.94 -31.09 -11.63
C GLU A 614 8.91 -29.75 -10.89
N MET A 615 10.08 -29.16 -10.58
CA MET A 615 10.18 -27.81 -10.02
C MET A 615 9.43 -26.78 -10.89
N THR A 616 9.59 -26.86 -12.20
CA THR A 616 8.94 -25.95 -13.16
C THR A 616 7.43 -26.18 -13.23
N LYS A 617 6.99 -27.44 -13.28
CA LYS A 617 5.58 -27.81 -13.29
C LYS A 617 4.85 -27.25 -12.07
N GLN A 618 5.39 -27.45 -10.86
CA GLN A 618 4.70 -27.04 -9.63
C GLN A 618 4.65 -25.52 -9.46
N THR A 619 5.70 -24.80 -9.86
CA THR A 619 5.70 -23.33 -9.88
C THR A 619 4.72 -22.77 -10.93
N GLN A 620 4.58 -23.43 -12.08
CA GLN A 620 3.57 -23.10 -13.08
C GLN A 620 2.14 -23.37 -12.62
N SER A 621 1.90 -24.45 -11.85
CA SER A 621 0.58 -24.72 -11.25
C SER A 621 0.11 -23.53 -10.39
N ILE A 622 1.00 -22.99 -9.54
CA ILE A 622 0.72 -21.82 -8.70
C ILE A 622 0.40 -20.59 -9.55
N ALA A 623 1.18 -20.33 -10.60
CA ALA A 623 0.92 -19.21 -11.50
C ALA A 623 -0.42 -19.35 -12.23
N ALA A 624 -0.76 -20.55 -12.72
CA ALA A 624 -2.04 -20.83 -13.35
C ALA A 624 -3.21 -20.63 -12.39
N TYR A 625 -3.06 -20.99 -11.11
CA TYR A 625 -4.06 -20.71 -10.08
C TYR A 625 -4.31 -19.21 -9.91
N ALA A 626 -3.25 -18.42 -9.78
CA ALA A 626 -3.35 -16.98 -9.61
C ALA A 626 -4.03 -16.28 -10.80
N ASP A 627 -3.71 -16.74 -12.01
CA ASP A 627 -4.26 -16.16 -13.24
C ASP A 627 -5.72 -16.56 -13.47
N LYS A 628 -6.13 -17.78 -13.06
CA LYS A 628 -7.50 -18.30 -13.25
C LYS A 628 -8.56 -17.56 -12.42
N TYR A 629 -8.26 -17.25 -11.16
CA TYR A 629 -9.27 -16.73 -10.22
C TYR A 629 -9.22 -15.22 -10.03
N GLU A 630 -8.23 -14.54 -10.61
CA GLU A 630 -8.00 -13.09 -10.53
C GLU A 630 -8.01 -12.50 -9.10
N ILE A 631 -7.75 -13.34 -8.08
CA ILE A 631 -7.72 -12.91 -6.68
C ILE A 631 -6.38 -12.21 -6.40
N PRO A 632 -6.35 -10.97 -5.88
CA PRO A 632 -5.11 -10.24 -5.65
C PRO A 632 -4.06 -10.99 -4.80
N VAL A 633 -4.49 -11.75 -3.78
CA VAL A 633 -3.60 -12.54 -2.90
C VAL A 633 -2.84 -13.60 -3.66
N LEU A 634 -3.51 -14.28 -4.59
CA LEU A 634 -2.88 -15.36 -5.35
C LEU A 634 -1.83 -14.79 -6.30
N LYS A 635 -2.02 -13.55 -6.80
CA LYS A 635 -1.00 -12.86 -7.60
C LYS A 635 0.26 -12.57 -6.77
N GLU A 636 0.10 -12.22 -5.50
CA GLU A 636 1.24 -12.00 -4.60
C GLU A 636 1.97 -13.30 -4.24
N ILE A 637 1.22 -14.38 -3.96
CA ILE A 637 1.78 -15.72 -3.76
C ILE A 637 2.55 -16.15 -5.02
N ARG A 638 1.96 -15.98 -6.20
CA ARG A 638 2.62 -16.24 -7.49
C ARG A 638 3.91 -15.45 -7.62
N ASP A 639 3.88 -14.13 -7.43
CA ASP A 639 5.05 -13.27 -7.62
C ASP A 639 6.18 -13.66 -6.65
N THR A 640 5.84 -14.03 -5.41
CA THR A 640 6.77 -14.54 -4.40
C THR A 640 7.41 -15.86 -4.83
N VAL A 641 6.61 -16.81 -5.33
CA VAL A 641 7.08 -18.13 -5.77
C VAL A 641 7.90 -18.05 -7.07
N LEU A 642 7.50 -17.20 -8.02
CA LEU A 642 8.28 -16.93 -9.23
C LEU A 642 9.61 -16.28 -8.88
N THR A 643 9.63 -15.34 -7.93
CA THR A 643 10.89 -14.79 -7.41
C THR A 643 11.79 -15.88 -6.85
N TRP A 644 11.26 -16.79 -6.02
CA TRP A 644 12.02 -17.93 -5.52
C TRP A 644 12.58 -18.78 -6.67
N TYR A 645 11.74 -19.15 -7.64
CA TYR A 645 12.11 -19.99 -8.79
C TYR A 645 13.27 -19.38 -9.58
N TYR A 646 13.12 -18.12 -10.00
CA TYR A 646 14.12 -17.44 -10.82
C TYR A 646 15.41 -17.10 -10.06
N LEU A 647 15.33 -16.83 -8.75
CA LEU A 647 16.52 -16.70 -7.91
C LEU A 647 17.35 -17.99 -7.85
N LYS A 648 16.69 -19.17 -7.74
CA LYS A 648 17.42 -20.45 -7.73
C LYS A 648 18.12 -20.74 -9.05
N LEU A 649 17.51 -20.30 -10.16
CA LEU A 649 18.01 -20.50 -11.51
C LEU A 649 19.00 -19.43 -11.99
N HIS A 650 19.21 -18.36 -11.21
CA HIS A 650 20.02 -17.18 -11.57
C HIS A 650 19.50 -16.42 -12.80
N ASP A 651 18.18 -16.45 -13.03
CA ASP A 651 17.54 -15.64 -14.07
C ASP A 651 16.89 -14.39 -13.47
N PHE A 652 17.74 -13.45 -13.05
CA PHE A 652 17.29 -12.22 -12.38
C PHE A 652 16.38 -11.34 -13.24
N ASN A 653 16.39 -11.51 -14.57
CA ASN A 653 15.60 -10.69 -15.49
C ASN A 653 14.10 -11.04 -15.44
N GLN A 654 13.77 -12.26 -15.03
CA GLN A 654 12.40 -12.74 -14.95
C GLN A 654 11.78 -12.53 -13.55
N ILE A 655 12.56 -12.03 -12.59
CA ILE A 655 12.05 -11.78 -11.24
C ILE A 655 10.97 -10.69 -11.29
N PRO A 656 9.76 -10.95 -10.76
CA PRO A 656 8.70 -9.96 -10.69
C PRO A 656 9.17 -8.66 -10.05
N LYS A 657 9.01 -7.54 -10.79
CA LYS A 657 9.37 -6.21 -10.29
C LYS A 657 8.66 -5.88 -8.99
N THR A 658 7.44 -6.36 -8.80
CA THR A 658 6.65 -6.20 -7.58
C THR A 658 7.47 -6.55 -6.34
N ILE A 659 8.16 -7.69 -6.29
CA ILE A 659 8.93 -8.09 -5.09
C ILE A 659 10.20 -7.26 -4.88
N ILE A 660 10.97 -7.00 -5.94
CA ILE A 660 12.31 -6.37 -5.82
C ILE A 660 12.28 -4.84 -5.69
N THR A 661 11.11 -4.25 -5.84
CA THR A 661 10.95 -2.80 -5.85
C THR A 661 10.16 -2.24 -4.66
N MET A 662 9.57 -3.11 -3.85
CA MET A 662 8.58 -2.70 -2.85
C MET A 662 9.17 -2.18 -1.55
N ASP A 663 8.54 -1.13 -1.04
CA ASP A 663 8.46 -0.84 0.40
C ASP A 663 7.10 -1.34 0.94
N HIS A 664 7.18 -1.92 2.13
CA HIS A 664 6.10 -2.63 2.82
C HIS A 664 5.20 -1.68 3.64
N SER A 665 5.42 -0.35 3.58
CA SER A 665 4.83 0.62 4.51
C SER A 665 3.31 0.78 4.46
N ASN A 666 2.68 0.55 3.32
CA ASN A 666 1.24 0.70 3.15
C ASN A 666 0.54 -0.63 2.82
N ARG A 667 0.95 -1.70 3.53
CA ARG A 667 0.39 -3.04 3.39
C ARG A 667 -0.03 -3.56 4.76
N PRO A 668 -1.11 -4.36 4.84
CA PRO A 668 -1.43 -5.08 6.05
C PRO A 668 -0.24 -5.93 6.51
N LEU A 669 0.08 -5.88 7.80
CA LEU A 669 1.28 -6.51 8.35
C LEU A 669 1.26 -8.03 8.22
N ALA A 670 0.07 -8.64 8.22
CA ALA A 670 -0.14 -10.08 8.07
C ALA A 670 0.43 -10.65 6.76
N ILE A 671 0.50 -9.86 5.67
CA ILE A 671 0.91 -10.36 4.35
C ILE A 671 2.33 -9.94 3.93
N CYS A 672 3.06 -9.22 4.80
CA CYS A 672 4.39 -8.67 4.48
C CYS A 672 5.56 -9.66 4.60
N GLY A 673 5.38 -10.81 5.25
CA GLY A 673 6.44 -11.75 5.63
C GLY A 673 7.27 -12.31 4.47
N ARG A 674 6.73 -13.28 3.74
CA ARG A 674 7.42 -14.01 2.66
C ARG A 674 7.95 -13.13 1.53
N PRO A 675 7.25 -12.07 1.07
CA PRO A 675 7.81 -11.10 0.14
C PRO A 675 9.12 -10.47 0.64
N GLN A 676 9.19 -10.09 1.92
CA GLN A 676 10.41 -9.54 2.53
C GLN A 676 11.55 -10.57 2.55
N VAL A 677 11.27 -11.86 2.83
CA VAL A 677 12.28 -12.93 2.73
C VAL A 677 12.80 -13.08 1.30
N MET A 678 11.93 -13.02 0.29
CA MET A 678 12.35 -13.13 -1.11
C MET A 678 13.19 -11.95 -1.55
N TYR A 679 12.85 -10.74 -1.12
CA TYR A 679 13.67 -9.56 -1.38
C TYR A 679 15.03 -9.64 -0.66
N ALA A 680 15.07 -10.11 0.58
CA ALA A 680 16.32 -10.37 1.29
C ALA A 680 17.22 -11.38 0.54
N LYS A 681 16.63 -12.48 0.06
CA LYS A 681 17.35 -13.48 -0.77
C LYS A 681 17.87 -12.88 -2.08
N TYR A 682 17.12 -11.97 -2.69
CA TYR A 682 17.56 -11.22 -3.87
C TYR A 682 18.78 -10.35 -3.57
N LEU A 683 18.77 -9.58 -2.48
CA LEU A 683 19.92 -8.77 -2.05
C LEU A 683 21.14 -9.64 -1.73
N THR A 684 20.94 -10.78 -1.09
CA THR A 684 22.01 -11.77 -0.84
C THR A 684 22.64 -12.28 -2.13
N ALA A 685 21.82 -12.64 -3.12
CA ALA A 685 22.31 -13.13 -4.42
C ALA A 685 23.09 -12.06 -5.20
N ARG A 686 22.81 -10.77 -4.96
CA ARG A 686 23.54 -9.64 -5.53
C ARG A 686 24.74 -9.18 -4.69
N GLU A 687 24.99 -9.81 -3.54
CA GLU A 687 26.01 -9.42 -2.57
C GLU A 687 25.84 -7.97 -2.08
N GLU A 688 24.60 -7.49 -1.98
CA GLU A 688 24.25 -6.14 -1.51
C GLU A 688 24.05 -6.15 0.02
N TYR A 689 25.09 -6.61 0.73
CA TYR A 689 24.99 -6.97 2.15
C TYR A 689 24.67 -5.80 3.08
N ALA A 690 25.09 -4.56 2.74
CA ALA A 690 24.78 -3.39 3.55
C ALA A 690 23.27 -3.09 3.58
N GLN A 691 22.63 -3.16 2.40
CA GLN A 691 21.18 -2.99 2.30
C GLN A 691 20.43 -4.15 2.94
N LEU A 692 20.90 -5.39 2.74
CA LEU A 692 20.35 -6.58 3.37
C LEU A 692 20.31 -6.46 4.89
N VAL A 693 21.45 -6.13 5.51
CA VAL A 693 21.54 -5.99 6.97
C VAL A 693 20.68 -4.84 7.48
N GLY A 694 20.74 -3.66 6.85
CA GLY A 694 19.91 -2.52 7.25
C GLY A 694 18.41 -2.81 7.18
N MET A 695 17.97 -3.62 6.22
CA MET A 695 16.58 -4.06 6.13
C MET A 695 16.22 -5.09 7.22
N LEU A 696 17.08 -6.09 7.44
CA LEU A 696 16.78 -7.20 8.35
C LEU A 696 16.98 -6.85 9.84
N GLU A 697 17.71 -5.78 10.17
CA GLU A 697 17.78 -5.23 11.53
C GLU A 697 16.48 -4.51 11.94
N HIS A 698 15.60 -4.20 10.98
CA HIS A 698 14.28 -3.60 11.20
C HIS A 698 13.17 -4.39 10.47
N PRO A 699 12.92 -5.66 10.85
CA PRO A 699 11.92 -6.48 10.17
C PRO A 699 10.49 -5.95 10.40
N ARG A 700 9.59 -6.19 9.45
CA ARG A 700 8.18 -5.78 9.54
C ARG A 700 7.26 -6.96 9.27
N GLY A 701 6.05 -6.92 9.83
CA GLY A 701 5.08 -8.00 9.68
C GLY A 701 5.33 -9.15 10.64
N LEU A 702 4.87 -10.35 10.28
CA LEU A 702 4.78 -11.50 11.18
C LEU A 702 6.12 -12.00 11.75
N PHE A 703 7.28 -11.56 11.24
CA PHE A 703 8.57 -11.82 11.90
C PHE A 703 8.64 -11.27 13.32
N LEU A 704 7.85 -10.24 13.64
CA LEU A 704 7.80 -9.62 14.96
C LEU A 704 6.92 -10.41 15.94
N ALA A 705 6.01 -11.26 15.46
CA ALA A 705 5.13 -12.05 16.30
C ALA A 705 5.86 -13.27 16.88
N ASP A 706 5.78 -13.46 18.20
CA ASP A 706 6.31 -14.64 18.86
C ASP A 706 5.50 -15.88 18.46
N GLY A 707 6.17 -16.92 17.98
CA GLY A 707 5.56 -18.19 17.53
C GLY A 707 5.57 -18.45 16.02
N ILE A 708 5.92 -17.46 15.18
CA ILE A 708 6.10 -17.68 13.73
C ILE A 708 7.59 -17.89 13.42
N TRP A 709 8.05 -19.10 13.71
CA TRP A 709 9.48 -19.42 13.72
C TRP A 709 10.11 -19.57 12.34
N HIS A 710 9.36 -20.07 11.35
CA HIS A 710 9.90 -20.34 10.01
C HIS A 710 10.60 -19.11 9.41
N ASP A 711 9.90 -17.96 9.41
CA ASP A 711 10.39 -16.74 8.79
C ASP A 711 11.52 -16.09 9.62
N ARG A 712 11.47 -16.24 10.95
CA ARG A 712 12.56 -15.82 11.86
C ARG A 712 13.85 -16.62 11.64
N ILE A 713 13.77 -17.93 11.39
CA ILE A 713 14.96 -18.74 11.07
C ILE A 713 15.62 -18.23 9.79
N TYR A 714 14.84 -17.96 8.73
CA TYR A 714 15.35 -17.37 7.50
C TYR A 714 16.02 -16.02 7.73
N LEU A 715 15.40 -15.16 8.53
CA LEU A 715 15.95 -13.85 8.87
C LEU A 715 17.32 -13.98 9.54
N PHE A 716 17.47 -14.87 10.53
CA PHE A 716 18.75 -15.07 11.21
C PHE A 716 19.83 -15.67 10.28
N ILE A 717 19.46 -16.63 9.42
CA ILE A 717 20.39 -17.17 8.42
C ILE A 717 20.85 -16.07 7.46
N LEU A 718 19.93 -15.25 6.95
CA LEU A 718 20.24 -14.17 6.01
C LEU A 718 21.03 -13.03 6.67
N LEU A 719 20.74 -12.68 7.93
CA LEU A 719 21.54 -11.75 8.73
C LEU A 719 22.97 -12.26 8.94
N ALA A 720 23.12 -13.56 9.25
CA ALA A 720 24.44 -14.17 9.39
C ALA A 720 25.24 -14.06 8.09
N ILE A 721 24.62 -14.38 6.95
CA ILE A 721 25.23 -14.24 5.62
C ILE A 721 25.59 -12.77 5.35
N GLY A 722 24.69 -11.83 5.65
CA GLY A 722 24.90 -10.40 5.46
C GLY A 722 26.08 -9.86 6.26
N HIS A 723 26.13 -10.14 7.57
CA HIS A 723 27.24 -9.73 8.42
C HIS A 723 28.56 -10.40 8.01
N GLN A 724 28.55 -11.66 7.60
CA GLN A 724 29.73 -12.34 7.09
C GLN A 724 30.25 -11.66 5.83
N GLY A 725 29.36 -11.31 4.90
CA GLY A 725 29.68 -10.57 3.68
C GLY A 725 30.20 -9.15 3.91
N LEU A 726 29.80 -8.51 5.02
CA LEU A 726 30.34 -7.21 5.46
C LEU A 726 31.66 -7.32 6.25
N GLY A 727 32.16 -8.53 6.52
CA GLY A 727 33.37 -8.73 7.31
C GLY A 727 33.18 -8.54 8.82
N ASN A 728 31.98 -8.76 9.34
CA ASN A 728 31.62 -8.66 10.76
C ASN A 728 31.40 -10.07 11.37
N PRO A 729 32.47 -10.87 11.60
CA PRO A 729 32.35 -12.29 11.96
C PRO A 729 31.67 -12.54 13.31
N GLU A 730 31.80 -11.63 14.28
CA GLU A 730 31.15 -11.75 15.58
C GLU A 730 29.62 -11.62 15.47
N ARG A 731 29.15 -10.60 14.76
CA ARG A 731 27.71 -10.42 14.50
C ARG A 731 27.15 -11.54 13.62
N ALA A 732 27.92 -11.99 12.64
CA ALA A 732 27.56 -13.13 11.80
C ALA A 732 27.35 -14.39 12.63
N MET A 733 28.30 -14.71 13.53
CA MET A 733 28.21 -15.91 14.37
C MET A 733 27.10 -15.81 15.40
N LYS A 734 26.85 -14.62 15.96
CA LYS A 734 25.71 -14.39 16.86
C LYS A 734 24.38 -14.68 16.17
N ALA A 735 24.17 -14.15 14.96
CA ALA A 735 22.96 -14.43 14.18
C ALA A 735 22.86 -15.91 13.77
N PHE A 736 23.98 -16.53 13.35
CA PHE A 736 24.02 -17.95 13.01
C PHE A 736 23.69 -18.84 14.22
N ARG A 737 24.19 -18.48 15.41
CA ARG A 737 23.87 -19.16 16.67
C ARG A 737 22.37 -19.09 16.97
N SER A 738 21.73 -17.94 16.78
CA SER A 738 20.27 -17.83 16.93
C SER A 738 19.51 -18.76 15.98
N ALA A 739 19.92 -18.84 14.71
CA ALA A 739 19.31 -19.80 13.77
C ALA A 739 19.56 -21.26 14.20
N TYR A 740 20.76 -21.59 14.66
CA TYR A 740 21.12 -22.91 15.16
C TYR A 740 20.25 -23.34 16.36
N ASP A 741 20.14 -22.47 17.38
CA ASP A 741 19.37 -22.75 18.59
C ASP A 741 17.90 -23.02 18.29
N MET A 742 17.34 -22.36 17.25
CA MET A 742 15.96 -22.56 16.84
C MET A 742 15.73 -23.90 16.11
N CYS A 743 16.79 -24.52 15.56
CA CYS A 743 16.67 -25.66 14.66
C CYS A 743 17.20 -26.97 15.23
N TYR A 744 18.26 -26.91 16.03
CA TYR A 744 19.05 -28.06 16.46
C TYR A 744 18.22 -29.15 17.15
N HIS A 745 17.49 -28.79 18.21
CA HIS A 745 16.73 -29.74 19.04
C HIS A 745 15.54 -30.42 18.32
N ASN A 746 15.07 -29.82 17.22
CA ASN A 746 13.99 -30.37 16.39
C ASN A 746 14.51 -30.91 15.04
N ASN A 747 15.84 -31.01 14.90
CA ASN A 747 16.55 -31.53 13.73
C ASN A 747 16.13 -30.86 12.39
N LEU A 748 15.88 -29.55 12.42
CA LEU A 748 15.48 -28.78 11.23
C LEU A 748 16.71 -28.49 10.36
N THR A 749 17.07 -29.41 9.48
CA THR A 749 18.33 -29.36 8.71
C THR A 749 18.17 -28.76 7.32
N THR A 750 17.00 -28.91 6.69
CA THR A 750 16.81 -28.59 5.28
C THR A 750 17.02 -27.11 4.96
N LEU A 751 16.70 -26.20 5.88
CA LEU A 751 16.92 -24.76 5.68
C LEU A 751 18.40 -24.40 5.51
N PHE A 752 19.29 -25.06 6.26
CA PHE A 752 20.73 -24.87 6.15
C PHE A 752 21.28 -25.49 4.87
N ILE A 753 20.79 -26.69 4.52
CA ILE A 753 21.16 -27.39 3.29
C ILE A 753 20.78 -26.54 2.07
N GLU A 754 19.55 -26.03 2.02
CA GLU A 754 19.06 -25.18 0.92
C GLU A 754 19.83 -23.85 0.80
N GLY A 755 20.47 -23.41 1.89
CA GLY A 755 21.33 -22.24 1.96
C GLY A 755 22.63 -22.36 1.16
N GLY A 756 23.08 -23.58 0.83
CA GLY A 756 24.23 -23.82 -0.04
C GLY A 756 25.55 -23.22 0.47
N GLU A 757 26.40 -22.76 -0.45
CA GLU A 757 27.76 -22.29 -0.15
C GLU A 757 27.85 -21.20 0.94
N PRO A 758 27.01 -20.14 0.94
CA PRO A 758 27.04 -19.14 2.02
C PRO A 758 26.86 -19.74 3.42
N VAL A 759 25.96 -20.71 3.57
CA VAL A 759 25.74 -21.39 4.86
C VAL A 759 26.89 -22.34 5.19
N ARG A 760 27.46 -23.04 4.20
CA ARG A 760 28.66 -23.87 4.42
C ARG A 760 29.83 -23.04 4.95
N ALA A 761 30.03 -21.84 4.42
CA ALA A 761 31.06 -20.91 4.92
C ALA A 761 30.81 -20.52 6.38
N LEU A 762 29.54 -20.30 6.78
CA LEU A 762 29.17 -20.06 8.18
C LEU A 762 29.45 -21.28 9.06
N ILE A 763 29.12 -22.50 8.60
CA ILE A 763 29.43 -23.74 9.32
C ILE A 763 30.94 -23.89 9.54
N HIS A 764 31.76 -23.62 8.51
CA HIS A 764 33.22 -23.70 8.63
C HIS A 764 33.79 -22.65 9.59
N ALA A 765 33.17 -21.47 9.65
CA ALA A 765 33.51 -20.46 10.65
C ALA A 765 33.10 -20.89 12.06
N ALA A 766 31.91 -21.48 12.22
CA ALA A 766 31.37 -21.94 13.49
C ALA A 766 32.27 -23.02 14.14
N ARG A 767 32.81 -23.95 13.34
CA ARG A 767 33.77 -24.98 13.79
C ARG A 767 35.00 -24.41 14.51
N LYS A 768 35.39 -23.17 14.19
CA LYS A 768 36.58 -22.51 14.76
C LYS A 768 36.26 -21.69 16.02
N GLN A 769 34.98 -21.49 16.35
CA GLN A 769 34.56 -20.61 17.42
C GLN A 769 33.95 -21.39 18.59
N HIS A 770 34.81 -22.04 19.37
CA HIS A 770 34.43 -22.89 20.51
C HIS A 770 33.55 -22.19 21.57
N GLN A 771 33.59 -20.85 21.64
CA GLN A 771 32.79 -20.07 22.59
C GLN A 771 31.27 -20.15 22.35
N TYR A 772 30.84 -20.59 21.16
CA TYR A 772 29.43 -20.71 20.80
C TYR A 772 28.91 -22.15 20.86
N ASP A 773 29.61 -23.10 21.49
CA ASP A 773 29.11 -24.42 21.89
C ASP A 773 28.16 -25.10 20.87
N PHE A 774 28.64 -25.31 19.65
CA PHE A 774 27.90 -25.99 18.59
C PHE A 774 28.12 -27.49 18.63
N ASP A 775 27.08 -28.28 18.34
CA ASP A 775 27.22 -29.70 18.04
C ASP A 775 27.87 -29.88 16.67
N LEU A 776 29.13 -30.34 16.68
CA LEU A 776 29.92 -30.47 15.47
C LEU A 776 29.42 -31.60 14.56
N ASP A 777 28.85 -32.67 15.11
CA ASP A 777 28.36 -33.80 14.32
C ASP A 777 27.13 -33.39 13.51
N TRP A 778 26.22 -32.63 14.13
CA TRP A 778 25.06 -32.05 13.45
C TRP A 778 25.48 -31.07 12.35
N LEU A 779 26.46 -30.20 12.62
CA LEU A 779 27.00 -29.28 11.62
C LEU A 779 27.71 -30.00 10.48
N ASN A 780 28.44 -31.08 10.76
CA ASN A 780 29.12 -31.90 9.74
C ASN A 780 28.12 -32.60 8.83
N LEU A 781 27.06 -33.19 9.39
CA LEU A 781 25.97 -33.79 8.62
C LEU A 781 25.35 -32.80 7.63
N ILE A 782 25.14 -31.55 8.07
CA ILE A 782 24.58 -30.50 7.21
C ILE A 782 25.58 -30.08 6.12
N ASP A 783 26.85 -29.87 6.45
CA ASP A 783 27.88 -29.46 5.49
C ASP A 783 28.05 -30.50 4.36
N ASP A 784 28.05 -31.79 4.70
CA ASP A 784 28.14 -32.88 3.74
C ASP A 784 26.92 -32.89 2.79
N LYS A 785 25.71 -32.86 3.35
CA LYS A 785 24.47 -32.82 2.57
C LYS A 785 24.36 -31.55 1.71
N ALA A 786 24.78 -30.40 2.24
CA ALA A 786 24.81 -29.13 1.53
C ALA A 786 25.81 -29.18 0.36
N GLY A 787 26.98 -29.80 0.54
CA GLY A 787 27.98 -29.99 -0.52
C GLY A 787 27.43 -30.80 -1.71
N ASP A 788 26.71 -31.88 -1.44
CA ASP A 788 26.08 -32.67 -2.50
C ASP A 788 24.91 -31.94 -3.17
N PHE A 789 24.12 -31.20 -2.38
CA PHE A 789 23.06 -30.35 -2.91
C PHE A 789 23.61 -29.26 -3.85
N VAL A 790 24.74 -28.61 -3.53
CA VAL A 790 25.35 -27.59 -4.39
C VAL A 790 25.67 -28.14 -5.78
N LYS A 791 26.16 -29.39 -5.87
CA LYS A 791 26.41 -30.07 -7.16
C LYS A 791 25.13 -30.26 -7.96
N ARG A 792 24.05 -30.75 -7.31
CA ARG A 792 22.73 -30.92 -7.96
C ARG A 792 22.14 -29.59 -8.42
N ALA A 793 22.21 -28.56 -7.59
CA ALA A 793 21.75 -27.21 -7.92
C ALA A 793 22.49 -26.64 -9.14
N ALA A 794 23.81 -26.86 -9.24
CA ALA A 794 24.60 -26.47 -10.41
C ALA A 794 24.16 -27.21 -11.69
N ALA A 795 23.87 -28.51 -11.60
CA ALA A 795 23.36 -29.30 -12.71
C ALA A 795 21.98 -28.79 -13.20
N VAL A 796 21.06 -28.49 -12.28
CA VAL A 796 19.74 -27.91 -12.61
C VAL A 796 19.88 -26.58 -13.34
N ARG A 797 20.77 -25.69 -12.89
CA ARG A 797 21.02 -24.41 -13.56
C ARG A 797 21.59 -24.60 -14.96
N ALA A 798 22.51 -25.54 -15.13
CA ALA A 798 23.06 -25.88 -16.44
C ALA A 798 21.97 -26.41 -17.39
N GLU A 799 21.11 -27.30 -16.89
CA GLU A 799 19.96 -27.81 -17.65
C GLU A 799 18.99 -26.69 -18.05
N TYR A 800 18.66 -25.79 -17.13
CA TYR A 800 17.78 -24.65 -17.39
C TYR A 800 18.34 -23.75 -18.50
N ARG A 801 19.63 -23.37 -18.40
CA ARG A 801 20.33 -22.57 -19.42
C ARG A 801 20.29 -23.24 -20.80
N ASN A 802 20.49 -24.56 -20.87
CA ASN A 802 20.43 -25.32 -22.12
C ASN A 802 19.02 -25.31 -22.74
N ARG A 803 17.97 -25.32 -21.92
CA ARG A 803 16.58 -25.27 -22.39
C ARG A 803 16.14 -23.87 -22.81
N HIS A 804 16.80 -22.80 -22.34
CA HIS A 804 16.41 -21.40 -22.55
C HIS A 804 17.53 -20.55 -23.22
N PRO A 805 18.11 -20.97 -24.36
CA PRO A 805 19.29 -20.32 -24.95
C PRO A 805 19.04 -18.92 -25.52
N GLN A 806 17.78 -18.54 -25.78
CA GLN A 806 17.42 -17.23 -26.35
C GLN A 806 17.10 -16.16 -25.30
N GLN A 807 16.95 -16.51 -24.02
CA GLN A 807 16.61 -15.56 -22.96
C GLN A 807 17.84 -15.07 -22.18
N THR A 808 18.94 -15.82 -22.16
CA THR A 808 20.21 -15.43 -21.54
C THR A 808 21.07 -14.50 -22.41
N ASN A 809 20.72 -14.31 -23.69
CA ASN A 809 21.55 -13.62 -24.69
C ASN A 809 21.14 -12.17 -25.03
N LYS A 810 20.45 -11.48 -24.11
CA LYS A 810 20.51 -10.01 -24.06
C LYS A 810 21.58 -9.57 -23.06
N SER A 811 22.78 -10.14 -23.14
CA SER A 811 23.94 -9.57 -22.44
C SER A 811 24.40 -8.33 -23.21
N ASN A 812 24.40 -7.19 -22.53
CA ASN A 812 25.00 -5.96 -23.04
C ASN A 812 26.47 -6.26 -23.42
N PRO A 813 26.90 -6.06 -24.68
CA PRO A 813 28.26 -6.39 -25.09
C PRO A 813 29.29 -5.69 -24.20
N LEU A 814 30.37 -6.39 -23.85
CA LEU A 814 31.46 -5.82 -23.05
C LEU A 814 31.93 -4.50 -23.66
N SER A 815 31.95 -3.45 -22.85
CA SER A 815 32.46 -2.14 -23.26
C SER A 815 33.96 -2.23 -23.60
N LYS A 816 34.46 -1.29 -24.41
CA LYS A 816 35.89 -1.23 -24.78
C LYS A 816 36.82 -1.22 -23.56
N ARG A 817 36.38 -0.58 -22.47
CA ARG A 817 37.11 -0.48 -21.20
C ARG A 817 37.15 -1.81 -20.45
N GLU A 818 36.04 -2.55 -20.46
CA GLU A 818 35.95 -3.89 -19.87
C GLU A 818 36.78 -4.90 -20.65
N LYS A 819 36.79 -4.82 -21.99
CA LYS A 819 37.67 -5.65 -22.83
C LYS A 819 39.15 -5.40 -22.50
N ASN A 820 39.57 -4.16 -22.31
CA ASN A 820 40.95 -3.84 -21.93
C ASN A 820 41.34 -4.39 -20.55
N VAL A 821 40.44 -4.28 -19.56
CA VAL A 821 40.65 -4.85 -18.21
C VAL A 821 40.70 -6.38 -18.27
N LEU A 822 39.82 -7.01 -19.04
CA LEU A 822 39.77 -8.45 -19.27
C LEU A 822 41.03 -8.97 -19.97
N GLN A 823 41.57 -8.24 -20.94
CA GLN A 823 42.82 -8.60 -21.60
C GLN A 823 44.03 -8.45 -20.68
N ALA A 824 44.05 -7.42 -19.84
CA ALA A 824 45.08 -7.27 -18.82
C ALA A 824 45.01 -8.36 -17.74
N LEU A 825 43.80 -8.80 -17.37
CA LEU A 825 43.60 -9.97 -16.52
C LEU A 825 44.11 -11.26 -17.17
N ALA A 826 43.93 -11.44 -18.48
CA ALA A 826 44.47 -12.60 -19.19
C ALA A 826 46.01 -12.59 -19.26
N GLN A 827 46.63 -11.41 -19.23
CA GLN A 827 48.09 -11.21 -19.25
C GLN A 827 48.81 -11.45 -17.91
N GLY A 828 48.11 -11.88 -16.87
CA GLY A 828 48.74 -12.15 -15.56
C GLY A 828 48.83 -10.93 -14.62
N LEU A 829 48.48 -9.72 -15.09
CA LEU A 829 48.61 -8.48 -14.32
C LEU A 829 47.75 -8.49 -13.03
N THR A 830 48.27 -7.87 -11.98
CA THR A 830 47.60 -7.59 -10.70
C THR A 830 46.65 -6.39 -10.83
N ARG A 831 45.76 -6.19 -9.85
CA ARG A 831 44.75 -5.11 -9.91
C ARG A 831 45.39 -3.73 -9.89
N GLU A 832 46.50 -3.61 -9.17
CA GLU A 832 47.34 -2.42 -9.03
C GLU A 832 48.05 -2.11 -10.35
N GLU A 833 48.61 -3.11 -11.01
CA GLU A 833 49.24 -2.96 -12.34
C GLU A 833 48.22 -2.63 -13.43
N ILE A 834 47.02 -3.20 -13.38
CA ILE A 834 45.92 -2.89 -14.31
C ILE A 834 45.47 -1.43 -14.12
N ALA A 835 45.32 -0.98 -12.87
CA ALA A 835 44.96 0.40 -12.54
C ALA A 835 45.97 1.40 -13.12
N LEU A 836 47.26 1.10 -12.95
CA LEU A 836 48.36 1.92 -13.43
C LEU A 836 48.45 1.92 -14.97
N LYS A 837 48.29 0.76 -15.61
CA LYS A 837 48.32 0.59 -17.07
C LYS A 837 47.13 1.23 -17.79
N GLN A 838 45.97 1.28 -17.15
CA GLN A 838 44.74 1.84 -17.74
C GLN A 838 44.46 3.29 -17.29
N HIS A 839 45.31 3.88 -16.44
CA HIS A 839 45.12 5.21 -15.84
C HIS A 839 43.78 5.36 -15.09
N ILE A 840 43.43 4.37 -14.26
CA ILE A 840 42.17 4.34 -13.48
C ILE A 840 42.44 3.92 -12.03
N SER A 841 41.49 4.19 -11.12
CA SER A 841 41.64 3.76 -9.73
C SER A 841 41.53 2.23 -9.57
N VAL A 842 42.18 1.66 -8.55
CA VAL A 842 42.05 0.23 -8.20
C VAL A 842 40.59 -0.16 -7.92
N ASN A 843 39.78 0.75 -7.38
CA ASN A 843 38.34 0.54 -7.16
C ASN A 843 37.57 0.46 -8.49
N THR A 844 37.95 1.26 -9.48
CA THR A 844 37.39 1.19 -10.83
C THR A 844 37.77 -0.13 -11.51
N VAL A 845 38.98 -0.64 -11.28
CA VAL A 845 39.39 -1.99 -11.74
C VAL A 845 38.52 -3.06 -11.09
N LYS A 846 38.31 -3.01 -9.77
CA LYS A 846 37.43 -3.96 -9.06
C LYS A 846 36.00 -3.95 -9.60
N ALA A 847 35.43 -2.75 -9.82
CA ALA A 847 34.10 -2.59 -10.40
C ALA A 847 34.02 -3.12 -11.83
N ALA A 848 35.04 -2.86 -12.66
CA ALA A 848 35.12 -3.38 -14.03
C ALA A 848 35.23 -4.90 -14.06
N ILE A 849 36.06 -5.50 -13.19
CA ILE A 849 36.18 -6.96 -13.07
C ILE A 849 34.84 -7.59 -12.65
N ARG A 850 34.14 -6.98 -11.69
CA ARG A 850 32.79 -7.42 -11.27
C ARG A 850 31.79 -7.34 -12.43
N SER A 851 31.81 -6.25 -13.19
CA SER A 851 30.95 -6.11 -14.37
C SER A 851 31.29 -7.14 -15.47
N ILE A 852 32.58 -7.42 -15.67
CA ILE A 852 33.05 -8.45 -16.61
C ILE A 852 32.57 -9.84 -16.18
N TYR A 853 32.74 -10.20 -14.90
CA TYR A 853 32.29 -11.50 -14.38
C TYR A 853 30.79 -11.66 -14.48
N ASN A 854 30.02 -10.60 -14.19
CA ASN A 854 28.57 -10.62 -14.34
C ASN A 854 28.13 -10.70 -15.81
N LYS A 855 28.84 -10.02 -16.73
CA LYS A 855 28.52 -10.03 -18.18
C LYS A 855 28.96 -11.31 -18.88
N LEU A 856 29.99 -11.99 -18.36
CA LEU A 856 30.52 -13.24 -18.87
C LEU A 856 30.06 -14.47 -18.08
N ASP A 857 29.24 -14.29 -17.03
CA ASP A 857 28.80 -15.35 -16.11
C ASP A 857 29.97 -16.20 -15.58
N ALA A 858 31.04 -15.54 -15.14
CA ALA A 858 32.28 -16.18 -14.71
C ALA A 858 32.48 -16.07 -13.20
N SER A 859 32.75 -17.19 -12.53
CA SER A 859 32.93 -17.29 -11.08
C SER A 859 34.33 -16.87 -10.63
N ASN A 860 35.31 -16.92 -11.53
CA ASN A 860 36.70 -16.62 -11.23
C ASN A 860 37.48 -16.19 -12.47
N ARG A 861 38.73 -15.75 -12.25
CA ARG A 861 39.63 -15.25 -13.30
C ARG A 861 39.86 -16.26 -14.42
N ALA A 862 40.07 -17.53 -14.08
CA ALA A 862 40.38 -18.56 -15.05
C ALA A 862 39.18 -18.86 -15.96
N GLU A 863 37.98 -18.90 -15.37
CA GLU A 863 36.71 -19.06 -16.10
C GLU A 863 36.42 -17.84 -16.99
N ALA A 864 36.59 -16.63 -16.48
CA ALA A 864 36.39 -15.41 -17.26
C ALA A 864 37.32 -15.33 -18.48
N VAL A 865 38.59 -15.73 -18.32
CA VAL A 865 39.57 -15.76 -19.41
C VAL A 865 39.26 -16.88 -20.40
N SER A 866 38.85 -18.05 -19.93
CA SER A 866 38.43 -19.17 -20.78
C SER A 866 37.24 -18.81 -21.67
N ILE A 867 36.21 -18.20 -21.07
CA ILE A 867 35.02 -17.70 -21.77
C ILE A 867 35.42 -16.59 -22.75
N ALA A 868 36.30 -15.68 -22.35
CA ALA A 868 36.76 -14.60 -23.22
C ALA A 868 37.51 -15.10 -24.48
N ILE A 869 38.30 -16.18 -24.35
CA ILE A 869 38.99 -16.82 -25.48
C ILE A 869 37.98 -17.57 -26.37
N ALA A 870 37.06 -18.33 -25.77
CA ALA A 870 36.03 -19.09 -26.49
C ALA A 870 35.12 -18.17 -27.33
N HIS A 871 34.85 -16.96 -26.85
CA HIS A 871 34.01 -15.95 -27.51
C HIS A 871 34.81 -14.91 -28.33
N GLN A 872 36.11 -15.10 -28.52
CA GLN A 872 36.99 -14.17 -29.27
C GLN A 872 36.99 -12.71 -28.76
N TYR A 873 36.72 -12.51 -27.47
CA TYR A 873 36.82 -11.18 -26.86
C TYR A 873 38.27 -10.73 -26.66
N ILE A 874 39.22 -11.66 -26.61
CA ILE A 874 40.67 -11.45 -26.49
C ILE A 874 41.42 -12.50 -27.33
N GLU A 875 42.60 -12.17 -27.84
CA GLU A 875 43.46 -13.11 -28.58
C GLU A 875 44.19 -14.07 -27.62
N GLY A 876 44.20 -15.36 -27.95
CA GLY A 876 44.82 -16.41 -27.14
C GLY A 876 46.33 -16.23 -27.00
N TYR A 877 46.84 -16.30 -25.77
CA TYR A 877 48.27 -16.16 -25.47
C TYR A 877 48.82 -17.38 -24.73
N LEU A 878 49.92 -17.93 -25.25
CA LEU A 878 50.70 -19.02 -24.65
C LEU A 878 51.43 -18.53 -23.39
N PRO A 879 51.41 -19.26 -22.26
CA PRO A 879 52.14 -18.85 -21.07
C PRO A 879 53.66 -18.88 -21.31
N LYS A 880 54.38 -17.83 -20.89
CA LYS A 880 55.85 -17.85 -20.85
C LYS A 880 56.32 -18.86 -19.77
N PRO A 881 57.45 -19.56 -20.00
CA PRO A 881 57.91 -20.61 -19.08
C PRO A 881 58.39 -20.01 -17.75
N SER A 882 58.10 -20.73 -16.68
CA SER A 882 58.70 -20.55 -15.36
C SER A 882 60.22 -20.77 -15.40
N TYR A 883 61.01 -19.85 -14.84
CA TYR A 883 62.40 -20.13 -14.47
C TYR A 883 62.85 -19.36 -13.21
N GLN A 884 62.98 -20.14 -12.14
CA GLN A 884 64.03 -20.23 -11.11
C GLN A 884 64.39 -19.11 -10.12
N MET A 885 64.45 -19.57 -8.87
CA MET A 885 65.21 -19.13 -7.70
C MET A 885 66.46 -18.28 -7.98
N GLN A 886 66.60 -17.20 -7.20
CA GLN A 886 67.87 -16.84 -6.57
C GLN A 886 67.64 -16.33 -5.14
N SER A 887 68.54 -16.76 -4.28
CA SER A 887 68.64 -16.66 -2.83
C SER A 887 69.13 -15.29 -2.32
N ASP A 888 68.72 -14.98 -1.09
CA ASP A 888 69.41 -14.23 -0.03
C ASP A 888 70.16 -12.92 -0.34
N LYS A 889 69.71 -11.81 0.30
CA LYS A 889 70.43 -11.12 1.40
C LYS A 889 69.81 -9.75 1.74
N ASN A 890 69.37 -9.61 2.99
CA ASN A 890 69.52 -8.47 3.94
C ASN A 890 68.31 -8.42 4.87
N ARG A 891 68.36 -9.05 6.05
CA ARG A 891 68.88 -8.53 7.34
C ARG A 891 68.27 -7.19 7.79
N ASP A 892 67.59 -7.32 8.93
CA ASP A 892 67.43 -6.35 10.01
C ASP A 892 66.78 -5.00 9.72
N ARG A 893 65.58 -4.84 10.29
CA ARG A 893 65.32 -3.83 11.33
C ARG A 893 64.05 -4.17 12.10
N THR A 894 64.25 -4.68 13.31
CA THR A 894 63.33 -4.52 14.45
C THR A 894 63.40 -3.07 14.93
N SER A 895 62.24 -2.45 15.14
CA SER A 895 61.85 -1.77 16.40
C SER A 895 60.76 -0.71 16.18
N ASP A 896 59.74 -0.82 17.03
CA ASP A 896 58.97 0.25 17.67
C ASP A 896 58.37 1.40 16.83
N LEU A 897 57.03 1.52 16.88
CA LEU A 897 56.35 2.52 17.73
C LEU A 897 54.83 2.54 17.44
N ARG A 898 54.07 2.09 18.44
CA ARG A 898 52.85 2.72 18.99
C ARG A 898 51.66 2.99 18.05
N SER A 899 50.61 2.19 18.27
CA SER A 899 49.21 2.66 18.36
C SER A 899 49.13 3.89 19.31
N PRO A 900 48.13 4.79 19.18
CA PRO A 900 46.87 4.56 19.90
C PRO A 900 45.64 5.23 19.17
N PRO A 901 44.45 5.38 19.77
CA PRO A 901 43.24 4.71 19.30
C PRO A 901 42.01 5.67 19.21
N TYR A 902 40.85 5.07 18.96
CA TYR A 902 39.50 5.47 19.42
C TYR A 902 38.60 6.40 18.58
N LEU A 903 37.39 5.83 18.34
CA LEU A 903 36.01 6.35 18.54
C LEU A 903 35.61 7.60 17.73
N ILE A 904 34.52 7.59 16.98
CA ILE A 904 33.14 7.13 17.28
C ILE A 904 32.53 6.38 16.08
#